data_AF-A0A954PPM0-F1
#
_entry.id   AF-A0A954PPM0-F1
#
_cell.length_a   1.000
_cell.length_b   1.000
_cell.length_c   1.000
_cell.angle_alpha   90.00
_cell.angle_beta   90.00
_cell.angle_gamma   90.00
#
_symmetry.space_group_name_H-M   'P 1'
#
loop_
_entity.id
_entity.type
_entity.pdbx_description
1 polymer ?
#
loop_
_entity_poly.entity_id
_entity_poly.type
_entity_poly.pdbx_seq_one_letter_code
_entity_poly.pdbx_strand_id
1 'polypeptide(L)'
;DKQVLFAGKRIDLLGLRKWLQQAGYHSTSSVQLPGEFAVRGGILDIFPPDEPQPLRIELFDDEIESLRSFDVVSQRSIERRDQLQLLAVQGSVAQDGSLLDYLVDDTLVLLHEQPAIAAAGDMFLQRVPFPQRFAAPAAVWQRLTQHDVVYSSQLAADGYLGELHRLPFGNVERIGGDLEKLAQDIDSHSGQRAVVVVAMNEGERSRLQELLAAARATQEHRLTVVVSQLQNGFEILPEGMLVLTAGQLLRRTHVRRVTKRSKSKPIDSFLDLRSGDLVVHLSHGIGVYRGTELLEKHGQKFEHLVIEFDGGTKLFVPSSKIELIQRYVGGTKSRPKLAKIGGQSWARQKKAAEKAVQDMAVELLEMQAVRRSQPGIAFGDDSIWQNQFDASFSYVETPDQLTAIAAVKNDMTTARPMDRLICGDVGFGKTEVAMRAAFKAIDSGYQVAVLVPTTVLAEQHYKTFRERMAEFPFDIEKLSRFATASQQRETVKGIASGRVDIVVGTHRIASKDLKFYNLGLLIIDEEQRFGVEIKERLKHLRSNVDVLTLSATPIPRTLHMSLVGVRDISNLETPPEDRLSVETRTIRFDENVIRNAVLRELNRGGQIYFVHNRVNDIEEVAAKLKRIVPEASLVIGHGQMAEGQLEQVMIDFIDHKYDILLATT
;
A
#
# COMPACT_ATOMS: atom_id res chain seq x y z
N ASP A 1 30.86 3.00 18.29
CA ASP A 1 31.70 3.74 17.33
C ASP A 1 30.90 4.73 16.52
N LYS A 2 31.38 5.96 16.38
CA LYS A 2 30.75 7.01 15.57
C LYS A 2 31.79 7.77 14.76
N GLN A 3 31.44 8.19 13.54
CA GLN A 3 32.24 9.10 12.73
C GLN A 3 31.48 10.41 12.59
N VAL A 4 32.18 11.53 12.68
CA VAL A 4 31.59 12.87 12.50
C VAL A 4 32.25 13.53 11.30
N LEU A 5 31.45 13.94 10.32
CA LEU A 5 31.89 14.57 9.08
C LEU A 5 31.31 15.99 9.00
N PHE A 6 32.09 16.97 8.59
CA PHE A 6 31.64 18.36 8.43
C PHE A 6 32.48 19.04 7.34
N ALA A 7 31.97 20.12 6.75
CA ALA A 7 32.68 20.84 5.71
C ALA A 7 34.02 21.40 6.23
N GLY A 8 35.09 21.25 5.46
CA GLY A 8 36.47 21.59 5.83
C GLY A 8 37.22 20.50 6.61
N LYS A 9 36.57 19.38 6.94
CA LYS A 9 37.25 18.24 7.57
C LYS A 9 38.05 17.45 6.53
N ARG A 10 39.31 17.15 6.83
CA ARG A 10 40.11 16.20 6.05
C ARG A 10 39.82 14.74 6.45
N ILE A 11 39.64 13.88 5.45
CA ILE A 11 39.29 12.47 5.63
C ILE A 11 40.10 11.56 4.70
N ASP A 12 40.54 10.41 5.23
CA ASP A 12 41.00 9.30 4.40
C ASP A 12 39.78 8.53 3.88
N LEU A 13 39.46 8.72 2.61
CA LEU A 13 38.31 8.09 1.95
C LEU A 13 38.40 6.56 1.94
N LEU A 14 39.61 6.00 1.82
CA LEU A 14 39.82 4.55 1.85
C LEU A 14 39.59 3.99 3.25
N GLY A 15 40.11 4.67 4.27
CA GLY A 15 39.87 4.38 5.68
C GLY A 15 38.38 4.46 6.03
N LEU A 16 37.70 5.53 5.61
CA LEU A 16 36.26 5.70 5.84
C LEU A 16 35.44 4.61 5.16
N ARG A 17 35.77 4.25 3.91
CA ARG A 17 35.12 3.13 3.20
C ARG A 17 35.27 1.81 3.95
N LYS A 18 36.46 1.51 4.47
CA LYS A 18 36.71 0.30 5.25
C LYS A 18 35.90 0.32 6.55
N TRP A 19 35.85 1.46 7.23
CA TRP A 19 35.03 1.63 8.43
C TRP A 19 33.54 1.43 8.13
N LEU A 20 33.01 2.02 7.05
CA LEU A 20 31.62 1.87 6.63
C LEU A 20 31.24 0.40 6.42
N GLN A 21 32.08 -0.37 5.72
CA GLN A 21 31.85 -1.81 5.53
C GLN A 21 31.86 -2.59 6.85
N GLN A 22 32.81 -2.28 7.74
CA GLN A 22 32.88 -2.89 9.07
C GLN A 22 31.71 -2.51 9.97
N ALA A 23 31.21 -1.29 9.81
CA ALA A 23 30.06 -0.73 10.51
C ALA A 23 28.72 -1.24 9.94
N GLY A 24 28.73 -2.15 8.97
CA GLY A 24 27.53 -2.79 8.41
C GLY A 24 26.88 -2.04 7.25
N TYR A 25 27.54 -1.04 6.66
CA TYR A 25 27.08 -0.40 5.43
C TYR A 25 27.44 -1.23 4.19
N HIS A 26 26.53 -1.24 3.21
CA HIS A 26 26.67 -2.01 1.97
C HIS A 26 27.15 -1.12 0.84
N SER A 27 28.24 -1.53 0.18
CA SER A 27 28.78 -0.81 -0.99
C SER A 27 27.93 -1.11 -2.22
N THR A 28 27.43 -0.07 -2.89
CA THR A 28 26.62 -0.19 -4.10
C THR A 28 27.17 0.72 -5.22
N SER A 29 26.64 0.57 -6.43
CA SER A 29 26.94 1.49 -7.54
C SER A 29 26.22 2.82 -7.38
N SER A 30 25.02 2.82 -6.80
CA SER A 30 24.19 4.00 -6.50
C SER A 30 23.43 3.78 -5.20
N VAL A 31 23.34 4.80 -4.37
CA VAL A 31 22.62 4.73 -3.09
C VAL A 31 21.13 4.89 -3.32
N GLN A 32 20.35 3.97 -2.76
CA GLN A 32 18.89 3.95 -2.85
C GLN A 32 18.24 3.65 -1.50
N LEU A 33 18.88 2.81 -0.67
CA LEU A 33 18.33 2.34 0.60
C LEU A 33 19.19 2.78 1.81
N PRO A 34 18.57 2.97 2.99
CA PRO A 34 19.30 3.18 4.23
C PRO A 34 20.26 2.03 4.53
N GLY A 35 21.48 2.36 4.92
CA GLY A 35 22.60 1.43 5.10
C GLY A 35 23.47 1.25 3.85
N GLU A 36 23.19 1.92 2.74
CA GLU A 36 24.03 1.85 1.53
C GLU A 36 25.01 3.03 1.43
N PHE A 37 26.12 2.79 0.73
CA PHE A 37 27.04 3.84 0.30
C PHE A 37 27.63 3.55 -1.08
N ALA A 38 27.94 4.60 -1.84
CA ALA A 38 28.59 4.53 -3.14
C ALA A 38 29.72 5.56 -3.22
N VAL A 39 30.87 5.14 -3.73
CA VAL A 39 32.04 6.02 -3.94
C VAL A 39 32.29 6.17 -5.43
N ARG A 40 32.35 7.42 -5.91
CA ARG A 40 32.58 7.77 -7.31
C ARG A 40 33.60 8.91 -7.38
N GLY A 41 34.88 8.57 -7.48
CA GLY A 41 35.96 9.55 -7.44
C GLY A 41 35.97 10.30 -6.10
N GLY A 42 35.93 11.64 -6.13
CA GLY A 42 35.82 12.51 -4.96
C GLY A 42 34.40 12.65 -4.39
N ILE A 43 33.45 11.78 -4.76
CA ILE A 43 32.08 11.83 -4.23
C ILE A 43 31.79 10.56 -3.43
N LEU A 44 31.29 10.73 -2.22
CA LEU A 44 30.73 9.68 -1.38
C LEU A 44 29.25 9.96 -1.15
N ASP A 45 28.40 9.14 -1.78
CA ASP A 45 26.97 9.09 -1.46
C ASP A 45 26.76 8.06 -0.35
N ILE A 46 25.99 8.39 0.68
CA ILE A 46 25.70 7.51 1.81
C ILE A 46 24.29 7.74 2.33
N PHE A 47 23.61 6.67 2.75
CA PHE A 47 22.30 6.77 3.41
C PHE A 47 22.37 6.21 4.84
N PRO A 48 22.59 7.05 5.85
CA PRO A 48 22.55 6.63 7.25
C PRO A 48 21.14 6.18 7.66
N PRO A 49 20.96 5.09 8.43
CA PRO A 49 19.63 4.61 8.85
C PRO A 49 18.86 5.57 9.77
N ASP A 50 19.56 6.43 10.49
CA ASP A 50 19.05 7.41 11.43
C ASP A 50 18.62 8.72 10.75
N GLU A 51 19.20 9.05 9.60
CA GLU A 51 18.84 10.22 8.79
C GLU A 51 17.56 9.99 7.95
N PRO A 52 16.76 11.05 7.69
CA PRO A 52 15.55 10.94 6.86
C PRO A 52 15.85 10.88 5.35
N GLN A 53 17.02 11.35 4.91
CA GLN A 53 17.44 11.43 3.51
C GLN A 53 18.91 11.03 3.37
N PRO A 54 19.35 10.51 2.20
CA PRO A 54 20.75 10.24 1.96
C PRO A 54 21.54 11.54 1.78
N LEU A 55 22.84 11.47 2.01
CA LEU A 55 23.76 12.58 1.89
C LEU A 55 24.84 12.30 0.84
N ARG A 56 25.14 13.32 0.06
CA ARG A 56 26.27 13.40 -0.86
C ARG A 56 27.36 14.22 -0.19
N ILE A 57 28.54 13.62 -0.07
CA ILE A 57 29.76 14.23 0.46
C ILE A 57 30.68 14.44 -0.73
N GLU A 58 30.95 15.71 -1.04
CA GLU A 58 31.84 16.11 -2.11
C GLU A 58 33.21 16.44 -1.50
N LEU A 59 34.24 15.78 -2.02
CA LEU A 59 35.63 15.97 -1.61
C LEU A 59 36.42 16.69 -2.71
N PHE A 60 37.30 17.58 -2.27
CA PHE A 60 38.40 18.11 -3.06
C PHE A 60 39.71 17.59 -2.43
N ASP A 61 40.44 16.74 -3.16
CA ASP A 61 41.54 15.92 -2.63
C ASP A 61 41.12 15.10 -1.39
N ASP A 62 41.61 15.46 -0.21
CA ASP A 62 41.31 14.81 1.06
C ASP A 62 40.34 15.62 1.95
N GLU A 63 39.84 16.77 1.48
CA GLU A 63 39.01 17.68 2.26
C GLU A 63 37.54 17.66 1.82
N ILE A 64 36.62 17.61 2.77
CA ILE A 64 35.18 17.69 2.49
C ILE A 64 34.83 19.13 2.12
N GLU A 65 34.50 19.37 0.85
CA GLU A 65 34.06 20.67 0.35
C GLU A 65 32.60 20.95 0.73
N SER A 66 31.73 19.96 0.54
CA SER A 66 30.30 20.13 0.76
C SER A 66 29.60 18.84 1.20
N LEU A 67 28.59 18.99 2.05
CA LEU A 67 27.63 17.93 2.36
C LEU A 67 26.24 18.41 1.95
N ARG A 68 25.50 17.57 1.22
CA ARG A 68 24.14 17.89 0.77
C ARG A 68 23.24 16.68 0.92
N SER A 69 21.99 16.87 1.33
CA SER A 69 20.98 15.84 1.11
C SER A 69 20.69 15.71 -0.38
N PHE A 70 20.25 14.54 -0.83
CA PHE A 70 19.84 14.34 -2.22
C PHE A 70 18.62 13.43 -2.32
N ASP A 71 17.88 13.57 -3.42
CA ASP A 71 16.71 12.73 -3.70
C ASP A 71 17.16 11.40 -4.35
N VAL A 72 16.73 10.27 -3.79
CA VAL A 72 17.14 8.93 -4.26
C VAL A 72 16.69 8.61 -5.68
N VAL A 73 15.62 9.27 -6.18
CA VAL A 73 15.07 9.00 -7.51
C VAL A 73 15.82 9.79 -8.58
N SER A 74 15.85 11.11 -8.44
CA SER A 74 16.49 12.02 -9.38
C SER A 74 18.02 12.06 -9.23
N GLN A 75 18.55 11.59 -8.09
CA GLN A 75 19.98 11.64 -7.72
C GLN A 75 20.54 13.07 -7.68
N ARG A 76 19.64 14.06 -7.51
CA ARG A 76 19.96 15.50 -7.43
C ARG A 76 20.00 15.97 -5.99
N SER A 77 20.96 16.84 -5.68
CA SER A 77 21.07 17.48 -4.38
C SER A 77 19.86 18.36 -4.08
N ILE A 78 19.45 18.40 -2.81
CA ILE A 78 18.31 19.17 -2.31
C ILE A 78 18.83 20.29 -1.40
N GLU A 79 19.31 19.95 -0.20
CA GLU A 79 19.64 20.92 0.85
C GLU A 79 21.09 20.77 1.29
N ARG A 80 21.76 21.89 1.65
CA ARG A 80 23.10 21.85 2.23
C ARG A 80 23.02 21.44 3.71
N ARG A 81 23.99 20.65 4.16
CA ARG A 81 24.16 20.26 5.56
C ARG A 81 25.55 20.67 6.05
N ASP A 82 25.62 21.10 7.31
CA ASP A 82 26.88 21.56 7.91
C ASP A 82 27.70 20.39 8.47
N GLN A 83 27.02 19.39 9.02
CA GLN A 83 27.62 18.23 9.67
C GLN A 83 26.77 16.99 9.46
N LEU A 84 27.41 15.83 9.48
CA LEU A 84 26.82 14.50 9.48
C LEU A 84 27.46 13.65 10.58
N GLN A 85 26.64 13.02 11.41
CA GLN A 85 27.09 12.01 12.36
C GLN A 85 26.73 10.62 11.83
N LEU A 86 27.73 9.80 11.53
CA LEU A 86 27.57 8.43 11.09
C LEU A 86 27.63 7.48 12.28
N LEU A 87 26.53 6.76 12.48
CA LEU A 87 26.43 5.67 13.44
C LEU A 87 26.68 4.32 12.74
N ALA A 88 27.20 3.33 13.48
CA ALA A 88 27.31 1.99 12.94
C ALA A 88 25.92 1.34 12.78
N VAL A 89 25.65 0.75 11.61
CA VAL A 89 24.41 0.01 11.31
C VAL A 89 24.42 -1.35 11.99
N GLN A 90 25.60 -1.96 12.06
CA GLN A 90 25.86 -3.16 12.82
C GLN A 90 27.00 -2.86 13.79
N GLY A 91 26.70 -2.96 15.09
CA GLY A 91 27.72 -2.95 16.12
C GLY A 91 28.22 -4.35 16.40
N SER A 92 29.53 -4.50 16.65
CA SER A 92 29.99 -5.64 17.44
C SER A 92 29.46 -5.45 18.85
N VAL A 93 28.61 -6.37 19.33
CA VAL A 93 28.23 -6.40 20.74
C VAL A 93 29.48 -6.80 21.52
N ALA A 94 30.22 -5.82 22.05
CA ALA A 94 31.39 -6.08 22.87
C ALA A 94 30.97 -6.70 24.22
N GLN A 95 29.81 -6.30 24.74
CA GLN A 95 29.14 -6.86 25.92
C GLN A 95 27.62 -6.75 25.74
N ASP A 96 26.88 -7.76 26.20
CA ASP A 96 25.42 -7.64 26.34
C ASP A 96 25.12 -6.54 27.37
N GLY A 97 24.16 -5.66 27.06
CA GLY A 97 23.74 -4.55 27.92
C GLY A 97 22.22 -4.47 27.98
N SER A 98 21.69 -3.78 28.98
CA SER A 98 20.25 -3.55 29.13
C SER A 98 19.87 -2.19 28.58
N LEU A 99 18.64 -2.08 28.08
CA LEU A 99 18.05 -0.78 27.76
C LEU A 99 18.03 0.14 29.00
N LEU A 100 17.91 -0.44 30.19
CA LEU A 100 17.88 0.31 31.45
C LEU A 100 19.22 1.02 31.76
N ASP A 101 20.33 0.59 31.16
CA ASP A 101 21.64 1.25 31.33
C ASP A 101 21.69 2.65 30.69
N TYR A 102 20.70 2.98 29.85
CA TYR A 102 20.60 4.28 29.17
C TYR A 102 19.62 5.24 29.85
N LEU A 103 18.96 4.82 30.93
CA LEU A 103 18.11 5.70 31.72
C LEU A 103 18.98 6.65 32.55
N VAL A 104 18.59 7.92 32.60
CA VAL A 104 19.23 8.91 33.48
C VAL A 104 18.68 8.79 34.90
N ASP A 105 19.43 9.20 35.90
CA ASP A 105 19.07 8.98 37.32
C ASP A 105 17.67 9.54 37.68
N ASP A 106 17.32 10.73 37.16
CA ASP A 106 16.05 11.43 37.40
C ASP A 106 14.88 10.94 36.51
N THR A 107 14.92 9.67 36.08
CA THR A 107 13.84 9.08 35.26
C THR A 107 12.67 8.64 36.12
N LEU A 108 11.46 9.14 35.82
CA LEU A 108 10.21 8.59 36.36
C LEU A 108 9.69 7.44 35.48
N VAL A 109 9.44 6.27 36.07
CA VAL A 109 9.00 5.07 35.35
C VAL A 109 7.51 4.81 35.61
N LEU A 110 6.68 4.84 34.57
CA LEU A 110 5.27 4.45 34.64
C LEU A 110 5.07 3.01 34.15
N LEU A 111 4.60 2.12 35.02
CA LEU A 111 4.24 0.74 34.69
C LEU A 111 2.73 0.58 34.63
N HIS A 112 2.19 0.47 33.41
CA HIS A 112 0.77 0.26 33.15
C HIS A 112 0.45 -1.23 32.99
N GLU A 113 -0.49 -1.77 33.76
CA GLU A 113 -0.88 -3.19 33.76
C GLU A 113 0.31 -4.15 33.98
N GLN A 114 1.09 -3.92 35.05
CA GLN A 114 2.30 -4.68 35.35
C GLN A 114 2.12 -6.21 35.31
N PRO A 115 1.03 -6.82 35.83
CA PRO A 115 0.82 -8.26 35.71
C PRO A 115 0.70 -8.74 34.26
N ALA A 116 0.03 -7.96 33.39
CA ALA A 116 -0.09 -8.28 31.98
C ALA A 116 1.26 -8.14 31.25
N ILE A 117 2.07 -7.13 31.60
CA ILE A 117 3.43 -6.98 31.07
C ILE A 117 4.31 -8.16 31.50
N ALA A 118 4.23 -8.58 32.77
CA ALA A 118 4.99 -9.71 33.28
C ALA A 118 4.62 -11.01 32.54
N ALA A 119 3.33 -11.31 32.42
CA ALA A 119 2.85 -12.47 31.67
C ALA A 119 3.29 -12.43 30.19
N ALA A 120 3.20 -11.26 29.54
CA ALA A 120 3.66 -11.08 28.17
C ALA A 120 5.18 -11.30 28.05
N GLY A 121 5.96 -10.85 29.03
CA GLY A 121 7.39 -11.08 29.12
C GLY A 121 7.75 -12.57 29.28
N ASP A 122 7.04 -13.29 30.14
CA ASP A 122 7.24 -14.73 30.33
C ASP A 122 6.86 -15.50 29.05
N MET A 123 5.73 -15.17 28.42
CA MET A 123 5.33 -15.74 27.13
C MET A 123 6.35 -15.43 26.03
N PHE A 124 6.92 -14.22 26.02
CA PHE A 124 7.98 -13.86 25.08
C PHE A 124 9.22 -14.73 25.29
N LEU A 125 9.67 -14.93 26.53
CA LEU A 125 10.83 -15.78 26.85
C LEU A 125 10.62 -17.24 26.44
N GLN A 126 9.40 -17.77 26.57
CA GLN A 126 9.06 -19.12 26.10
C GLN A 126 9.10 -19.27 24.58
N ARG A 127 8.95 -18.17 23.83
CA ARG A 127 8.85 -18.16 22.37
C ARG A 127 10.16 -17.83 21.65
N VAL A 128 11.15 -17.26 22.34
CA VAL A 128 12.42 -16.86 21.72
C VAL A 128 13.45 -18.00 21.69
N PRO A 129 14.28 -18.10 20.65
CA PRO A 129 15.27 -19.19 20.51
C PRO A 129 16.45 -19.10 21.49
N PHE A 130 16.72 -17.93 22.08
CA PHE A 130 17.82 -17.71 23.02
C PHE A 130 17.34 -16.91 24.25
N PRO A 131 16.50 -17.49 25.12
CA PRO A 131 15.92 -16.76 26.25
C PRO A 131 16.97 -16.23 27.23
N GLN A 132 18.12 -16.89 27.34
CA GLN A 132 19.22 -16.47 28.22
C GLN A 132 19.84 -15.11 27.83
N ARG A 133 19.60 -14.62 26.61
CA ARG A 133 20.03 -13.29 26.17
C ARG A 133 19.12 -12.16 26.65
N PHE A 134 18.01 -12.51 27.31
CA PHE A 134 17.00 -11.56 27.77
C PHE A 134 16.86 -11.68 29.29
N ALA A 135 16.64 -10.55 29.95
CA ALA A 135 16.35 -10.54 31.38
C ALA A 135 14.93 -11.07 31.63
N ALA A 136 14.77 -11.89 32.67
CA ALA A 136 13.45 -12.27 33.17
C ALA A 136 12.68 -11.02 33.63
N PRO A 137 11.34 -10.96 33.50
CA PRO A 137 10.55 -9.82 33.96
C PRO A 137 10.88 -9.41 35.40
N ALA A 138 11.04 -10.37 36.31
CA ALA A 138 11.45 -10.12 37.69
C ALA A 138 12.79 -9.35 37.82
N ALA A 139 13.79 -9.68 37.00
CA ALA A 139 15.08 -9.00 37.01
C ALA A 139 14.97 -7.58 36.42
N VAL A 140 14.10 -7.37 35.43
CA VAL A 140 13.79 -6.03 34.91
C VAL A 140 13.13 -5.18 35.99
N TRP A 141 12.15 -5.73 36.72
CA TRP A 141 11.47 -5.04 37.81
C TRP A 141 12.42 -4.63 38.92
N GLN A 142 13.30 -5.53 39.35
CA GLN A 142 14.30 -5.24 40.38
C GLN A 142 15.26 -4.11 39.97
N ARG A 143 15.59 -4.00 38.68
CA ARG A 143 16.43 -2.89 38.20
C ARG A 143 15.66 -1.57 38.15
N LEU A 144 14.39 -1.60 37.77
CA LEU A 144 13.55 -0.42 37.71
C LEU A 144 13.27 0.20 39.09
N THR A 145 13.41 -0.56 40.20
CA THR A 145 13.30 0.02 41.55
C THR A 145 14.43 0.98 41.91
N GLN A 146 15.45 1.13 41.05
CA GLN A 146 16.48 2.17 41.20
C GLN A 146 15.97 3.57 40.83
N HIS A 147 14.79 3.66 40.22
CA HIS A 147 14.11 4.88 39.83
C HIS A 147 12.78 5.02 40.57
N ASP A 148 12.18 6.21 40.53
CA ASP A 148 10.82 6.40 41.01
C ASP A 148 9.84 5.68 40.07
N VAL A 149 9.06 4.75 40.62
CA VAL A 149 8.13 3.91 39.86
C VAL A 149 6.68 4.22 40.25
N VAL A 150 5.87 4.55 39.26
CA VAL A 150 4.41 4.71 39.38
C VAL A 150 3.73 3.52 38.72
N TYR A 151 2.80 2.90 39.42
CA TYR A 151 2.00 1.79 38.90
C TYR A 151 0.61 2.30 38.52
N SER A 152 0.10 1.85 37.38
CA SER A 152 -1.28 2.10 36.96
C SER A 152 -1.94 0.81 36.47
N SER A 153 -3.22 0.64 36.79
CA SER A 153 -4.07 -0.45 36.29
C SER A 153 -5.49 0.06 36.16
N GLN A 154 -6.25 -0.52 35.23
CA GLN A 154 -7.68 -0.25 35.02
C GLN A 154 -8.54 -0.86 36.13
N LEU A 155 -8.08 -1.96 36.74
CA LEU A 155 -8.75 -2.58 37.87
C LEU A 155 -8.07 -2.15 39.17
N ALA A 156 -8.86 -1.87 40.19
CA ALA A 156 -8.32 -1.66 41.53
C ALA A 156 -7.59 -2.95 41.93
N ALA A 157 -6.29 -2.85 42.15
CA ALA A 157 -5.49 -3.99 42.55
C ALA A 157 -5.81 -4.33 44.01
N ASP A 158 -6.70 -5.30 44.22
CA ASP A 158 -6.88 -5.92 45.54
C ASP A 158 -5.52 -6.47 46.01
N GLY A 159 -5.00 -5.95 47.12
CA GLY A 159 -3.74 -6.39 47.73
C GLY A 159 -2.50 -5.50 47.49
N TYR A 160 -2.64 -4.31 46.91
CA TYR A 160 -1.52 -3.35 46.84
C TYR A 160 -1.28 -2.69 48.22
N LEU A 161 -0.03 -2.71 48.71
CA LEU A 161 0.34 -2.19 50.04
C LEU A 161 0.75 -0.70 50.05
N GLY A 162 0.55 0.03 48.95
CA GLY A 162 0.89 1.46 48.80
C GLY A 162 -0.33 2.39 48.81
N GLU A 163 -0.08 3.70 48.67
CA GLU A 163 -1.14 4.71 48.57
C GLU A 163 -1.86 4.58 47.21
N LEU A 164 -3.13 4.18 47.25
CA LEU A 164 -3.92 3.96 46.05
C LEU A 164 -4.72 5.22 45.71
N HIS A 165 -4.32 5.88 44.63
CA HIS A 165 -5.02 7.04 44.10
C HIS A 165 -5.92 6.62 42.93
N ARG A 166 -7.24 6.77 43.09
CA ARG A 166 -8.18 6.52 42.00
C ARG A 166 -8.30 7.77 41.14
N LEU A 167 -7.81 7.69 39.91
CA LEU A 167 -8.02 8.76 38.94
C LEU A 167 -9.51 8.84 38.57
N PRO A 168 -10.09 10.04 38.44
CA PRO A 168 -11.52 10.22 38.22
C PRO A 168 -11.91 10.01 36.76
N PHE A 169 -11.43 8.94 36.11
CA PHE A 169 -11.73 8.64 34.72
C PHE A 169 -12.78 7.51 34.61
N GLY A 170 -13.80 7.73 33.79
CA GLY A 170 -14.77 6.74 33.38
C GLY A 170 -14.62 6.36 31.91
N ASN A 171 -15.10 5.17 31.55
CA ASN A 171 -15.16 4.74 30.16
C ASN A 171 -16.42 5.28 29.50
N VAL A 172 -16.30 5.65 28.22
CA VAL A 172 -17.44 6.10 27.43
C VAL A 172 -17.79 5.03 26.41
N GLU A 173 -19.02 4.52 26.47
CA GLU A 173 -19.54 3.61 25.45
C GLU A 173 -19.72 4.33 24.10
N ARG A 174 -19.91 3.56 23.02
CA ARG A 174 -20.16 4.14 21.70
C ARG A 174 -21.51 4.86 21.70
N ILE A 175 -21.53 6.09 21.19
CA ILE A 175 -22.72 6.95 21.13
C ILE A 175 -23.05 7.18 19.66
N GLY A 176 -24.30 6.94 19.24
CA GLY A 176 -24.79 7.31 17.92
C GLY A 176 -24.67 6.27 16.80
N GLY A 177 -24.40 6.76 15.58
CA GLY A 177 -24.39 6.01 14.32
C GLY A 177 -25.57 6.23 13.38
N ASP A 178 -26.50 7.10 13.76
CA ASP A 178 -27.50 7.69 12.86
C ASP A 178 -27.15 9.18 12.77
N LEU A 179 -26.70 9.64 11.59
CA LEU A 179 -26.20 11.01 11.41
C LEU A 179 -27.28 12.05 11.72
N GLU A 180 -28.56 11.73 11.45
CA GLU A 180 -29.68 12.65 11.69
C GLU A 180 -29.96 12.85 13.19
N LYS A 181 -29.61 11.87 14.02
CA LYS A 181 -29.86 11.89 15.48
C LYS A 181 -28.62 12.22 16.30
N LEU A 182 -27.47 12.39 15.66
CA LEU A 182 -26.19 12.54 16.34
C LEU A 182 -26.19 13.69 17.36
N ALA A 183 -26.80 14.83 17.01
CA ALA A 183 -26.93 15.97 17.91
C ALA A 183 -27.75 15.63 19.18
N GLN A 184 -28.86 14.90 19.02
CA GLN A 184 -29.72 14.46 20.13
C GLN A 184 -29.02 13.40 20.99
N ASP A 185 -28.27 12.49 20.36
CA ASP A 185 -27.50 11.46 21.03
C ASP A 185 -26.41 12.10 21.90
N ILE A 186 -25.69 13.11 21.41
CA ILE A 186 -24.73 13.86 22.23
C ILE A 186 -25.42 14.58 23.39
N ASP A 187 -26.55 15.25 23.17
CA ASP A 187 -27.24 15.99 24.23
C ASP A 187 -27.75 15.07 25.35
N SER A 188 -28.28 13.88 24.99
CA SER A 188 -28.76 12.89 25.95
C SER A 188 -27.66 12.30 26.82
N HIS A 189 -26.45 12.14 26.28
CA HIS A 189 -25.31 11.58 27.01
C HIS A 189 -24.49 12.65 27.72
N SER A 190 -24.40 13.87 27.20
CA SER A 190 -23.57 14.93 27.79
C SER A 190 -24.19 15.55 29.05
N GLY A 191 -25.51 15.68 29.13
CA GLY A 191 -26.16 16.41 30.21
C GLY A 191 -25.65 17.85 30.26
N GLN A 192 -25.17 18.32 31.43
CA GLN A 192 -24.58 19.65 31.61
C GLN A 192 -23.05 19.69 31.49
N ARG A 193 -22.40 18.56 31.19
CA ARG A 193 -20.94 18.44 31.16
C ARG A 193 -20.31 19.16 29.97
N ALA A 194 -19.05 19.57 30.08
CA ALA A 194 -18.28 20.01 28.93
C ALA A 194 -17.98 18.82 28.01
N VAL A 195 -18.07 19.00 26.69
CA VAL A 195 -17.86 17.94 25.70
C VAL A 195 -16.69 18.32 24.78
N VAL A 196 -15.73 17.43 24.63
CA VAL A 196 -14.65 17.57 23.65
C VAL A 196 -14.75 16.44 22.65
N VAL A 197 -14.92 16.78 21.38
CA VAL A 197 -14.91 15.81 20.28
C VAL A 197 -13.57 15.89 19.58
N VAL A 198 -12.85 14.77 19.53
CA VAL A 198 -11.54 14.66 18.88
C VAL A 198 -11.72 14.18 17.45
N ALA A 199 -11.33 15.05 16.52
CA ALA A 199 -11.21 14.78 15.09
C ALA A 199 -9.75 14.48 14.72
N MET A 200 -9.52 13.63 13.72
CA MET A 200 -8.19 13.23 13.27
C MET A 200 -7.49 14.28 12.40
N ASN A 201 -8.26 15.09 11.67
CA ASN A 201 -7.79 16.12 10.75
C ASN A 201 -8.81 17.26 10.64
N GLU A 202 -8.44 18.32 9.91
CA GLU A 202 -9.29 19.52 9.79
C GLU A 202 -10.57 19.26 8.98
N GLY A 203 -10.54 18.35 8.00
CA GLY A 203 -11.73 17.97 7.22
C GLY A 203 -12.81 17.31 8.08
N GLU A 204 -12.42 16.30 8.87
CA GLU A 204 -13.32 15.62 9.83
C GLU A 204 -13.81 16.60 10.91
N ARG A 205 -12.96 17.54 11.36
CA ARG A 205 -13.38 18.61 12.28
C ARG A 205 -14.47 19.48 11.69
N SER A 206 -14.30 19.96 10.45
CA SER A 206 -15.31 20.80 9.78
C SER A 206 -16.64 20.05 9.64
N ARG A 207 -16.60 18.76 9.28
CA ARG A 207 -17.81 17.95 9.12
C ARG A 207 -18.52 17.70 10.46
N LEU A 208 -17.78 17.35 11.51
CA LEU A 208 -18.34 17.16 12.85
C LEU A 208 -18.95 18.45 13.40
N GLN A 209 -18.35 19.60 13.13
CA GLN A 209 -18.92 20.90 13.53
C GLN A 209 -20.27 21.16 12.86
N GLU A 210 -20.43 20.79 11.58
CA GLU A 210 -21.70 20.89 10.85
C GLU A 210 -22.76 19.94 11.43
N LEU A 211 -22.41 18.66 11.62
CA LEU A 211 -23.31 17.63 12.16
C LEU A 211 -23.78 17.94 13.59
N LEU A 212 -22.91 18.55 14.39
CA LEU A 212 -23.16 18.86 15.80
C LEU A 212 -23.64 20.30 16.04
N ALA A 213 -23.82 21.09 14.98
CA ALA A 213 -24.27 22.49 15.09
C ALA A 213 -25.64 22.61 15.78
N ALA A 214 -26.51 21.61 15.57
CA ALA A 214 -27.85 21.57 16.17
C ALA A 214 -27.89 21.08 17.63
N ALA A 215 -26.78 20.56 18.17
CA ALA A 215 -26.73 20.06 19.55
C ALA A 215 -26.81 21.22 20.56
N ARG A 216 -27.59 21.04 21.64
CA ARG A 216 -27.68 22.00 22.74
C ARG A 216 -26.33 22.25 23.38
N ALA A 217 -25.51 21.21 23.55
CA ALA A 217 -24.15 21.35 24.06
C ALA A 217 -23.29 22.32 23.21
N THR A 218 -23.49 22.35 21.89
CA THR A 218 -22.81 23.29 20.99
C THR A 218 -23.36 24.70 21.13
N GLN A 219 -24.69 24.86 21.20
CA GLN A 219 -25.35 26.16 21.37
C GLN A 219 -25.02 26.83 22.71
N GLU A 220 -24.82 26.04 23.76
CA GLU A 220 -24.41 26.49 25.09
C GLU A 220 -22.89 26.67 25.23
N HIS A 221 -22.12 26.57 24.14
CA HIS A 221 -20.65 26.66 24.11
C HIS A 221 -19.94 25.65 25.03
N ARG A 222 -20.57 24.52 25.33
CA ARG A 222 -20.00 23.42 26.12
C ARG A 222 -19.31 22.37 25.26
N LEU A 223 -19.61 22.32 23.96
CA LEU A 223 -19.00 21.39 23.01
C LEU A 223 -17.89 22.06 22.19
N THR A 224 -16.71 21.44 22.15
CA THR A 224 -15.61 21.86 21.29
C THR A 224 -15.09 20.69 20.46
N VAL A 225 -14.88 20.92 19.15
CA VAL A 225 -14.22 19.95 18.27
C VAL A 225 -12.75 20.34 18.07
N VAL A 226 -11.83 19.44 18.40
CA VAL A 226 -10.37 19.66 18.34
C VAL A 226 -9.70 18.65 17.42
N VAL A 227 -8.62 19.05 16.73
CA VAL A 227 -7.80 18.13 15.93
C VAL A 227 -6.72 17.52 16.82
N SER A 228 -6.80 16.21 17.07
CA SER A 228 -5.80 15.45 17.82
C SER A 228 -5.90 13.95 17.53
N GLN A 229 -5.01 13.14 18.10
CA GLN A 229 -5.06 11.69 17.98
C GLN A 229 -5.49 11.07 19.31
N LEU A 230 -6.68 10.49 19.33
CA LEU A 230 -7.20 9.73 20.46
C LEU A 230 -7.86 8.44 19.96
N GLN A 231 -7.56 7.32 20.61
CA GLN A 231 -8.10 6.01 20.21
C GLN A 231 -9.52 5.78 20.75
N ASN A 232 -9.71 6.05 22.03
CA ASN A 232 -10.99 5.89 22.71
C ASN A 232 -11.26 7.14 23.56
N GLY A 233 -12.50 7.57 23.57
CA GLY A 233 -12.98 8.61 24.47
C GLY A 233 -13.07 8.12 25.92
N PHE A 234 -13.14 9.07 26.83
CA PHE A 234 -13.21 8.86 28.27
C PHE A 234 -13.99 10.02 28.90
N GLU A 235 -14.48 9.83 30.11
CA GLU A 235 -15.13 10.89 30.89
C GLU A 235 -14.32 11.20 32.15
N ILE A 236 -14.39 12.45 32.60
CA ILE A 236 -13.83 12.90 33.87
C ILE A 236 -14.99 13.10 34.85
N LEU A 237 -14.93 12.43 35.99
CA LEU A 237 -16.01 12.36 36.99
C LEU A 237 -15.73 13.25 38.21
N PRO A 238 -16.76 13.60 39.02
CA PRO A 238 -18.19 13.29 38.84
C PRO A 238 -18.96 14.30 37.97
N GLU A 239 -18.55 15.57 37.93
CA GLU A 239 -19.22 16.66 37.17
C GLU A 239 -18.36 17.17 35.99
N GLY A 240 -17.36 16.39 35.58
CA GLY A 240 -16.29 16.84 34.69
C GLY A 240 -16.62 16.81 33.19
N MET A 241 -15.61 16.50 32.38
CA MET A 241 -15.62 16.63 30.92
C MET A 241 -15.85 15.27 30.25
N LEU A 242 -16.64 15.25 29.18
CA LEU A 242 -16.83 14.10 28.30
C LEU A 242 -15.93 14.26 27.07
N VAL A 243 -14.99 13.34 26.86
CA VAL A 243 -14.12 13.34 25.67
C VAL A 243 -14.56 12.19 24.76
N LEU A 244 -14.91 12.50 23.52
CA LEU A 244 -15.40 11.57 22.51
C LEU A 244 -14.49 11.57 21.29
N THR A 245 -14.35 10.43 20.62
CA THR A 245 -13.70 10.38 19.30
C THR A 245 -14.73 10.38 18.17
N ALA A 246 -14.32 10.85 16.99
CA ALA A 246 -15.12 10.72 15.77
C ALA A 246 -15.56 9.26 15.51
N GLY A 247 -14.70 8.28 15.78
CA GLY A 247 -15.01 6.86 15.60
C GLY A 247 -16.10 6.35 16.55
N GLN A 248 -16.15 6.84 17.79
CA GLN A 248 -17.24 6.52 18.72
C GLN A 248 -18.58 7.12 18.29
N LEU A 249 -18.58 8.29 17.64
CA LEU A 249 -19.77 8.99 17.15
C LEU A 249 -20.31 8.42 15.82
N LEU A 250 -19.41 8.08 14.90
CA LEU A 250 -19.71 7.75 13.49
C LEU A 250 -19.63 6.24 13.20
N ARG A 251 -19.46 5.40 14.24
CA ARG A 251 -19.26 3.94 14.13
C ARG A 251 -18.10 3.51 13.23
N ARG A 252 -16.99 4.25 13.25
CA ARG A 252 -15.75 3.86 12.54
C ARG A 252 -14.85 3.00 13.43
N THR A 253 -14.16 2.05 12.79
CA THR A 253 -13.03 1.36 13.38
C THR A 253 -11.78 2.23 13.15
N HIS A 254 -11.13 2.69 14.22
CA HIS A 254 -9.87 3.42 14.11
C HIS A 254 -8.80 2.50 13.51
N VAL A 255 -8.35 2.76 12.28
CA VAL A 255 -7.17 2.10 11.73
C VAL A 255 -5.93 2.66 12.42
N ARG A 256 -5.16 1.79 13.08
CA ARG A 256 -3.93 2.15 13.79
C ARG A 256 -2.96 2.83 12.81
N ARG A 257 -2.70 4.13 12.99
CA ARG A 257 -1.52 4.79 12.40
C ARG A 257 -0.28 4.13 12.98
N VAL A 258 0.44 3.39 12.15
CA VAL A 258 1.80 2.96 12.46
C VAL A 258 2.69 3.81 11.57
N THR A 259 3.18 4.93 12.11
CA THR A 259 4.23 5.71 11.46
C THR A 259 5.48 4.84 11.42
N LYS A 260 5.78 4.28 10.25
CA LYS A 260 7.02 3.53 10.00
C LYS A 260 7.66 4.06 8.75
N ARG A 261 8.93 4.45 8.88
CA ARG A 261 9.76 4.98 7.79
C ARG A 261 9.72 4.04 6.58
N SER A 262 9.27 4.54 5.44
CA SER A 262 9.39 3.87 4.15
C SER A 262 10.84 3.51 3.83
N LYS A 263 11.03 2.28 3.33
CA LYS A 263 12.20 1.90 2.54
C LYS A 263 11.77 1.93 1.08
N SER A 264 12.57 2.61 0.27
CA SER A 264 12.27 3.07 -1.09
C SER A 264 12.00 1.95 -2.12
N LYS A 265 11.56 2.39 -3.30
CA LYS A 265 10.97 1.65 -4.44
C LYS A 265 11.80 0.43 -4.91
N PRO A 266 11.15 -0.61 -5.46
CA PRO A 266 11.81 -1.60 -6.30
C PRO A 266 12.40 -0.96 -7.56
N ILE A 267 13.54 -1.47 -8.00
CA ILE A 267 14.30 -0.99 -9.16
C ILE A 267 13.58 -1.34 -10.46
N ASP A 268 13.25 -0.32 -11.27
CA ASP A 268 12.91 -0.47 -12.69
C ASP A 268 14.17 -0.36 -13.55
N SER A 269 15.02 -1.39 -13.52
CA SER A 269 16.08 -1.56 -14.53
C SER A 269 15.57 -2.51 -15.60
N PHE A 270 14.90 -1.95 -16.60
CA PHE A 270 14.37 -2.70 -17.74
C PHE A 270 15.48 -3.18 -18.71
N LEU A 271 16.76 -2.87 -18.43
CA LEU A 271 17.90 -3.12 -19.32
C LEU A 271 19.02 -3.97 -18.71
N ASP A 272 18.85 -4.53 -17.52
CA ASP A 272 19.82 -5.49 -16.98
C ASP A 272 19.77 -6.79 -17.80
N LEU A 273 20.62 -6.89 -18.81
CA LEU A 273 20.83 -8.09 -19.62
C LEU A 273 21.94 -8.93 -18.99
N ARG A 274 21.61 -10.15 -18.58
CA ARG A 274 22.56 -11.15 -18.11
C ARG A 274 22.84 -12.17 -19.20
N SER A 275 24.07 -12.68 -19.25
CA SER A 275 24.39 -13.76 -20.18
C SER A 275 23.46 -14.96 -19.91
N GLY A 276 22.80 -15.44 -20.96
CA GLY A 276 21.74 -16.45 -20.91
C GLY A 276 20.32 -15.90 -21.04
N ASP A 277 20.11 -14.59 -20.96
CA ASP A 277 18.79 -13.99 -21.13
C ASP A 277 18.29 -14.11 -22.57
N LEU A 278 16.98 -14.30 -22.72
CA LEU A 278 16.34 -14.25 -24.03
C LEU A 278 16.19 -12.80 -24.48
N VAL A 279 16.58 -12.53 -25.73
CA VAL A 279 16.49 -11.21 -26.35
C VAL A 279 15.81 -11.31 -27.71
N VAL A 280 15.12 -10.26 -28.09
CA VAL A 280 14.49 -10.09 -29.40
C VAL A 280 15.34 -9.13 -30.20
N HIS A 281 15.88 -9.60 -31.33
CA HIS A 281 16.46 -8.73 -32.34
C HIS A 281 15.39 -8.36 -33.37
N LEU A 282 15.14 -7.07 -33.60
CA LEU A 282 14.04 -6.58 -34.46
C LEU A 282 13.96 -7.27 -35.84
N SER A 283 15.11 -7.52 -36.47
CA SER A 283 15.19 -8.16 -37.80
C SER A 283 15.24 -9.69 -37.80
N HIS A 284 15.76 -10.31 -36.74
CA HIS A 284 16.17 -11.73 -36.76
C HIS A 284 15.38 -12.60 -35.77
N GLY A 285 14.62 -12.00 -34.87
CA GLY A 285 13.76 -12.71 -33.92
C GLY A 285 14.43 -13.01 -32.58
N ILE A 286 13.95 -14.05 -31.91
CA ILE A 286 14.33 -14.39 -30.54
C ILE A 286 15.67 -15.16 -30.54
N GLY A 287 16.63 -14.68 -29.76
CA GLY A 287 17.94 -15.27 -29.51
C GLY A 287 18.32 -15.25 -28.03
N VAL A 288 19.49 -15.78 -27.69
CA VAL A 288 20.06 -15.81 -26.35
C VAL A 288 21.24 -14.85 -26.28
N TYR A 289 21.23 -13.90 -25.35
CA TYR A 289 22.36 -13.01 -25.12
C TYR A 289 23.53 -13.77 -24.48
N ARG A 290 24.74 -13.60 -25.00
CA ARG A 290 25.96 -14.31 -24.55
C ARG A 290 27.02 -13.40 -23.93
N GLY A 291 26.75 -12.09 -23.82
CA GLY A 291 27.69 -11.09 -23.28
C GLY A 291 28.17 -10.12 -24.35
N THR A 292 29.20 -9.35 -24.02
CA THR A 292 29.89 -8.47 -24.96
C THR A 292 31.26 -9.01 -25.34
N GLU A 293 31.65 -8.81 -26.60
CA GLU A 293 32.97 -9.12 -27.12
C GLU A 293 33.55 -7.88 -27.81
N LEU A 294 34.86 -7.66 -27.65
CA LEU A 294 35.60 -6.61 -28.34
C LEU A 294 36.06 -7.12 -29.70
N LEU A 295 35.51 -6.56 -30.77
CA LEU A 295 35.93 -6.86 -32.13
C LEU A 295 36.79 -5.72 -32.67
N GLU A 296 37.90 -6.07 -33.30
CA GLU A 296 38.80 -5.10 -33.92
C GLU A 296 38.50 -4.98 -35.42
N LYS A 297 38.24 -3.75 -35.87
CA LYS A 297 37.99 -3.47 -37.29
C LYS A 297 38.73 -2.19 -37.68
N HIS A 298 39.64 -2.29 -38.66
CA HIS A 298 40.48 -1.19 -39.14
C HIS A 298 41.28 -0.46 -38.02
N GLY A 299 41.81 -1.21 -37.05
CA GLY A 299 42.63 -0.65 -35.95
C GLY A 299 41.85 0.03 -34.83
N GLN A 300 40.52 0.03 -34.89
CA GLN A 300 39.65 0.51 -33.82
C GLN A 300 38.91 -0.68 -33.19
N LYS A 301 38.86 -0.70 -31.85
CA LYS A 301 38.16 -1.72 -31.06
C LYS A 301 36.73 -1.28 -30.81
N PHE A 302 35.78 -2.10 -31.22
CA PHE A 302 34.36 -1.87 -31.03
C PHE A 302 33.76 -2.98 -30.19
N GLU A 303 33.06 -2.61 -29.14
CA GLU A 303 32.27 -3.56 -28.35
C GLU A 303 31.03 -3.99 -29.13
N HIS A 304 30.76 -5.30 -29.11
CA HIS A 304 29.60 -5.90 -29.74
C HIS A 304 28.89 -6.81 -28.74
N LEU A 305 27.56 -6.76 -28.72
CA LEU A 305 26.70 -7.72 -28.05
C LEU A 305 26.63 -9.00 -28.88
N VAL A 306 26.83 -10.15 -28.23
CA VAL A 306 26.78 -11.46 -28.86
C VAL A 306 25.41 -12.08 -28.61
N ILE A 307 24.69 -12.42 -29.68
CA ILE A 307 23.38 -13.07 -29.61
C ILE A 307 23.43 -14.40 -30.36
N GLU A 308 23.05 -15.47 -29.69
CA GLU A 308 22.97 -16.82 -30.25
C GLU A 308 21.55 -17.18 -30.67
N PHE A 309 21.39 -17.68 -31.89
CA PHE A 309 20.13 -18.10 -32.50
C PHE A 309 20.05 -19.62 -32.63
N ASP A 310 18.91 -20.12 -33.12
CA ASP A 310 18.73 -21.56 -33.34
C ASP A 310 19.83 -22.15 -34.25
N GLY A 311 20.29 -23.36 -33.93
CA GLY A 311 21.42 -24.00 -34.60
C GLY A 311 22.80 -23.42 -34.25
N GLY A 312 22.93 -22.64 -33.17
CA GLY A 312 24.22 -22.15 -32.65
C GLY A 312 24.80 -20.96 -33.43
N THR A 313 24.01 -20.33 -34.29
CA THR A 313 24.48 -19.20 -35.11
C THR A 313 24.59 -17.93 -34.25
N LYS A 314 25.76 -17.28 -34.23
CA LYS A 314 26.00 -16.05 -33.47
C LYS A 314 25.87 -14.81 -34.35
N LEU A 315 25.18 -13.81 -33.84
CA LEU A 315 25.08 -12.46 -34.39
C LEU A 315 25.83 -11.49 -33.47
N PHE A 316 26.70 -10.68 -34.06
CA PHE A 316 27.45 -9.63 -33.37
C PHE A 316 26.78 -8.29 -33.66
N VAL A 317 26.13 -7.70 -32.66
CA VAL A 317 25.46 -6.42 -32.78
C VAL A 317 26.33 -5.35 -32.14
N PRO A 318 26.78 -4.31 -32.86
CA PRO A 318 27.58 -3.23 -32.27
C PRO A 318 26.86 -2.61 -31.07
N SER A 319 27.58 -2.25 -30.01
CA SER A 319 26.99 -1.56 -28.85
C SER A 319 26.31 -0.23 -29.23
N SER A 320 26.72 0.40 -30.33
CA SER A 320 26.07 1.59 -30.90
C SER A 320 24.71 1.33 -31.54
N LYS A 321 24.32 0.06 -31.75
CA LYS A 321 23.03 -0.37 -32.30
C LYS A 321 22.20 -1.18 -31.30
N ILE A 322 22.37 -0.90 -30.01
CA ILE A 322 21.69 -1.62 -28.92
C ILE A 322 20.16 -1.49 -29.00
N GLU A 323 19.63 -0.44 -29.64
CA GLU A 323 18.20 -0.21 -29.87
C GLU A 323 17.52 -1.30 -30.71
N LEU A 324 18.29 -2.10 -31.45
CA LEU A 324 17.78 -3.25 -32.21
C LEU A 324 17.47 -4.46 -31.34
N ILE A 325 17.91 -4.43 -30.08
CA ILE A 325 17.83 -5.53 -29.13
C ILE A 325 16.89 -5.13 -27.99
N GLN A 326 15.95 -6.00 -27.69
CA GLN A 326 15.07 -5.85 -26.52
C GLN A 326 15.09 -7.13 -25.70
N ARG A 327 15.04 -7.04 -24.38
CA ARG A 327 14.87 -8.24 -23.55
C ARG A 327 13.51 -8.88 -23.87
N TYR A 328 13.50 -10.18 -24.10
CA TYR A 328 12.24 -10.90 -24.32
C TYR A 328 11.47 -11.00 -23.00
N VAL A 329 10.26 -10.46 -22.98
CA VAL A 329 9.31 -10.57 -21.87
C VAL A 329 8.07 -11.27 -22.40
N GLY A 330 7.80 -12.49 -21.93
CA GLY A 330 6.69 -13.32 -22.42
C GLY A 330 6.10 -14.21 -21.33
N GLY A 331 4.92 -14.79 -21.59
CA GLY A 331 4.14 -15.55 -20.61
C GLY A 331 4.85 -16.80 -20.06
N THR A 332 4.74 -17.03 -18.76
CA THR A 332 5.49 -18.01 -17.94
C THR A 332 5.31 -19.49 -18.29
N LYS A 333 4.43 -19.86 -19.24
CA LYS A 333 4.04 -21.27 -19.47
C LYS A 333 4.91 -22.05 -20.47
N SER A 334 5.74 -21.42 -21.30
CA SER A 334 6.70 -22.12 -22.17
C SER A 334 7.87 -21.23 -22.62
N ARG A 335 9.07 -21.80 -22.72
CA ARG A 335 10.21 -21.11 -23.35
C ARG A 335 9.94 -20.97 -24.86
N PRO A 336 10.05 -19.77 -25.44
CA PRO A 336 9.85 -19.58 -26.87
C PRO A 336 10.92 -20.32 -27.67
N LYS A 337 10.59 -20.74 -28.90
CA LYS A 337 11.57 -21.31 -29.83
C LYS A 337 12.50 -20.20 -30.32
N LEU A 338 13.81 -20.48 -30.36
CA LEU A 338 14.78 -19.57 -30.95
C LEU A 338 14.52 -19.40 -32.45
N ALA A 339 14.74 -18.20 -32.96
CA ALA A 339 14.59 -17.92 -34.38
C ALA A 339 15.79 -18.46 -35.17
N LYS A 340 15.57 -18.83 -36.44
CA LYS A 340 16.63 -19.17 -37.39
C LYS A 340 16.98 -17.95 -38.23
N ILE A 341 18.25 -17.57 -38.29
CA ILE A 341 18.72 -16.47 -39.14
C ILE A 341 18.43 -16.82 -40.61
N GLY A 342 17.82 -15.87 -41.34
CA GLY A 342 17.39 -16.07 -42.74
C GLY A 342 16.04 -16.79 -42.92
N GLY A 343 15.39 -17.23 -41.83
CA GLY A 343 14.07 -17.86 -41.89
C GLY A 343 12.92 -16.85 -42.10
N GLN A 344 11.89 -17.25 -42.85
CA GLN A 344 10.69 -16.43 -43.08
C GLN A 344 9.67 -16.47 -41.92
N SER A 345 9.87 -17.33 -40.92
CA SER A 345 8.95 -17.50 -39.79
C SER A 345 8.79 -16.21 -38.97
N TRP A 346 9.91 -15.55 -38.65
CA TRP A 346 9.90 -14.28 -37.92
C TRP A 346 9.17 -13.18 -38.70
N ALA A 347 9.46 -13.04 -39.99
CA ALA A 347 8.79 -12.07 -40.85
C ALA A 347 7.27 -12.28 -40.91
N ARG A 348 6.82 -13.54 -41.02
CA ARG A 348 5.38 -13.89 -41.00
C ARG A 348 4.74 -13.59 -39.63
N GLN A 349 5.41 -13.95 -38.54
CA GLN A 349 4.92 -13.68 -37.18
C GLN A 349 4.82 -12.18 -36.91
N LYS A 350 5.85 -11.40 -37.32
CA LYS A 350 5.85 -9.94 -37.24
C LYS A 350 4.67 -9.34 -38.01
N LYS A 351 4.44 -9.78 -39.25
CA LYS A 351 3.32 -9.30 -40.08
C LYS A 351 1.95 -9.66 -39.50
N ALA A 352 1.80 -10.85 -38.92
CA ALA A 352 0.58 -11.26 -38.25
C ALA A 352 0.31 -10.42 -36.99
N ALA A 353 1.34 -10.17 -36.18
CA ALA A 353 1.24 -9.30 -35.01
C ALA A 353 0.93 -7.85 -35.41
N GLU A 354 1.56 -7.33 -36.46
CA GLU A 354 1.28 -6.00 -37.02
C GLU A 354 -0.19 -5.85 -37.43
N LYS A 355 -0.74 -6.85 -38.15
CA LYS A 355 -2.16 -6.86 -38.50
C LYS A 355 -3.07 -6.86 -37.27
N ALA A 356 -2.78 -7.71 -36.28
CA ALA A 356 -3.58 -7.77 -35.05
C ALA A 356 -3.55 -6.45 -34.25
N VAL A 357 -2.39 -5.77 -34.21
CA VAL A 357 -2.24 -4.44 -33.60
C VAL A 357 -3.01 -3.39 -34.40
N GLN A 358 -2.98 -3.45 -35.73
CA GLN A 358 -3.74 -2.54 -36.58
C GLN A 358 -5.25 -2.70 -36.38
N ASP A 359 -5.76 -3.94 -36.36
CA ASP A 359 -7.18 -4.21 -36.13
C ASP A 359 -7.63 -3.68 -34.76
N MET A 360 -6.81 -3.87 -33.71
CA MET A 360 -7.05 -3.31 -32.37
C MET A 360 -7.03 -1.77 -32.36
N ALA A 361 -6.11 -1.14 -33.10
CA ALA A 361 -6.00 0.31 -33.17
C ALA A 361 -7.23 0.93 -33.85
N VAL A 362 -7.75 0.29 -34.92
CA VAL A 362 -8.98 0.72 -35.59
C VAL A 362 -10.16 0.69 -34.62
N GLU A 363 -10.35 -0.41 -33.88
CA GLU A 363 -11.44 -0.56 -32.91
C GLU A 363 -11.39 0.53 -31.81
N LEU A 364 -10.20 0.82 -31.28
CA LEU A 364 -10.02 1.87 -30.27
C LEU A 364 -10.32 3.28 -30.82
N LEU A 365 -9.93 3.56 -32.06
CA LEU A 365 -10.19 4.84 -32.72
C LEU A 365 -11.67 5.03 -33.03
N GLU A 366 -12.37 3.99 -33.48
CA GLU A 366 -13.81 4.01 -33.70
C GLU A 366 -14.58 4.31 -32.42
N MET A 367 -14.22 3.65 -31.30
CA MET A 367 -14.81 3.92 -30.00
C MET A 367 -14.63 5.40 -29.59
N GLN A 368 -13.42 5.95 -29.79
CA GLN A 368 -13.14 7.35 -29.48
C GLN A 368 -13.89 8.32 -30.38
N ALA A 369 -14.06 8.00 -31.65
CA ALA A 369 -14.87 8.81 -32.56
C ALA A 369 -16.34 8.85 -32.11
N VAL A 370 -16.89 7.71 -31.68
CA VAL A 370 -18.25 7.65 -31.11
C VAL A 370 -18.33 8.52 -29.84
N ARG A 371 -17.39 8.39 -28.90
CA ARG A 371 -17.38 9.17 -27.66
C ARG A 371 -17.22 10.67 -27.86
N ARG A 372 -16.43 11.12 -28.85
CA ARG A 372 -16.26 12.55 -29.15
C ARG A 372 -17.46 13.17 -29.88
N SER A 373 -18.23 12.35 -30.59
CA SER A 373 -19.41 12.82 -31.33
C SER A 373 -20.68 12.86 -30.48
N GLN A 374 -20.70 12.16 -29.34
CA GLN A 374 -21.83 12.15 -28.41
C GLN A 374 -21.56 13.07 -27.21
N PRO A 375 -22.56 13.85 -26.76
CA PRO A 375 -22.43 14.63 -25.54
C PRO A 375 -22.35 13.69 -24.33
N GLY A 376 -21.33 13.88 -23.49
CA GLY A 376 -21.18 13.20 -22.21
C GLY A 376 -21.86 13.94 -21.06
N ILE A 377 -21.59 13.46 -19.85
CA ILE A 377 -22.08 14.05 -18.61
C ILE A 377 -21.03 15.06 -18.13
N ALA A 378 -21.43 16.32 -17.99
CA ALA A 378 -20.59 17.34 -17.37
C ALA A 378 -21.00 17.46 -15.89
N PHE A 379 -20.17 16.92 -15.01
CA PHE A 379 -20.36 17.03 -13.56
C PHE A 379 -20.09 18.48 -13.10
N GLY A 380 -20.74 18.90 -12.01
CA GLY A 380 -20.54 20.25 -11.44
C GLY A 380 -19.15 20.45 -10.84
N ASP A 381 -18.81 21.67 -10.42
CA ASP A 381 -17.60 21.94 -9.64
C ASP A 381 -17.64 21.24 -8.27
N ASP A 382 -16.51 21.17 -7.57
CA ASP A 382 -16.44 20.53 -6.26
C ASP A 382 -17.27 21.29 -5.22
N SER A 383 -18.22 20.60 -4.59
CA SER A 383 -19.05 21.15 -3.52
C SER A 383 -18.29 21.27 -2.19
N ILE A 384 -18.95 21.87 -1.19
CA ILE A 384 -18.44 21.90 0.19
C ILE A 384 -18.23 20.46 0.71
N TRP A 385 -19.17 19.56 0.43
CA TRP A 385 -19.08 18.15 0.83
C TRP A 385 -17.92 17.43 0.14
N GLN A 386 -17.68 17.69 -1.15
CA GLN A 386 -16.51 17.14 -1.84
C GLN A 386 -15.20 17.61 -1.20
N ASN A 387 -15.09 18.90 -0.87
CA ASN A 387 -13.89 19.44 -0.21
C ASN A 387 -13.68 18.86 1.19
N GLN A 388 -14.75 18.70 1.98
CA GLN A 388 -14.69 18.02 3.29
C GLN A 388 -14.30 16.54 3.14
N PHE A 389 -14.86 15.85 2.16
CA PHE A 389 -14.54 14.44 1.87
C PHE A 389 -13.08 14.27 1.50
N ASP A 390 -12.54 15.13 0.64
CA ASP A 390 -11.14 15.11 0.25
C ASP A 390 -10.22 15.38 1.45
N ALA A 391 -10.55 16.40 2.25
CA ALA A 391 -9.77 16.81 3.43
C ALA A 391 -9.85 15.82 4.60
N SER A 392 -10.87 14.95 4.65
CA SER A 392 -11.00 13.93 5.70
C SER A 392 -10.10 12.72 5.45
N PHE A 393 -9.39 12.64 4.33
CA PHE A 393 -8.46 11.56 4.05
C PHE A 393 -7.37 11.46 5.12
N SER A 394 -7.13 10.25 5.62
CA SER A 394 -6.25 10.03 6.78
C SER A 394 -4.77 9.97 6.43
N TYR A 395 -4.42 9.95 5.15
CA TYR A 395 -3.04 9.87 4.67
C TYR A 395 -2.70 11.12 3.87
N VAL A 396 -1.41 11.43 3.74
CA VAL A 396 -0.94 12.49 2.84
C VAL A 396 -0.88 11.93 1.43
N GLU A 397 -1.51 12.60 0.48
CA GLU A 397 -1.50 12.22 -0.92
C GLU A 397 -0.12 12.43 -1.54
N THR A 398 0.28 11.50 -2.40
CA THR A 398 1.51 11.65 -3.18
C THR A 398 1.31 12.63 -4.34
N PRO A 399 2.38 13.24 -4.89
CA PRO A 399 2.26 14.14 -6.05
C PRO A 399 1.56 13.49 -7.25
N ASP A 400 1.83 12.20 -7.49
CA ASP A 400 1.19 11.43 -8.57
C ASP A 400 -0.31 11.24 -8.30
N GLN A 401 -0.70 11.01 -7.05
CA GLN A 401 -2.11 10.91 -6.65
C GLN A 401 -2.82 12.25 -6.86
N LEU A 402 -2.25 13.37 -6.41
CA LEU A 402 -2.83 14.70 -6.59
C LEU A 402 -3.04 15.02 -8.07
N THR A 403 -2.04 14.71 -8.91
CA THR A 403 -2.12 14.90 -10.36
C THR A 403 -3.21 14.02 -10.97
N ALA A 404 -3.30 12.74 -10.57
CA ALA A 404 -4.33 11.82 -11.05
C ALA A 404 -5.75 12.25 -10.63
N ILE A 405 -5.93 12.69 -9.38
CA ILE A 405 -7.21 13.18 -8.86
C ILE A 405 -7.64 14.42 -9.63
N ALA A 406 -6.76 15.40 -9.81
CA ALA A 406 -7.07 16.61 -10.56
C ALA A 406 -7.44 16.29 -12.02
N ALA A 407 -6.71 15.37 -12.67
CA ALA A 407 -7.01 14.96 -14.03
C ALA A 407 -8.38 14.27 -14.15
N VAL A 408 -8.71 13.36 -13.24
CA VAL A 408 -10.03 12.69 -13.19
C VAL A 408 -11.14 13.70 -12.99
N LYS A 409 -11.02 14.60 -12.00
CA LYS A 409 -12.04 15.61 -11.73
C LYS A 409 -12.23 16.57 -12.90
N ASN A 410 -11.15 17.00 -13.54
CA ASN A 410 -11.22 17.86 -14.72
C ASN A 410 -11.96 17.15 -15.87
N ASP A 411 -11.62 15.88 -16.15
CA ASP A 411 -12.32 15.11 -17.19
C ASP A 411 -13.82 15.00 -16.90
N MET A 412 -14.20 14.74 -15.64
CA MET A 412 -15.60 14.69 -15.21
C MET A 412 -16.34 16.03 -15.40
N THR A 413 -15.68 17.17 -15.28
CA THR A 413 -16.33 18.48 -15.54
C THR A 413 -16.55 18.77 -17.02
N THR A 414 -15.93 18.02 -17.93
CA THR A 414 -16.05 18.25 -19.37
C THR A 414 -17.26 17.54 -19.97
N ALA A 415 -17.87 18.14 -21.00
CA ALA A 415 -19.01 17.54 -21.72
C ALA A 415 -18.65 16.34 -22.61
N ARG A 416 -17.44 15.77 -22.48
CA ARG A 416 -16.99 14.57 -23.20
C ARG A 416 -16.98 13.39 -22.23
N PRO A 417 -17.47 12.20 -22.61
CA PRO A 417 -17.42 11.05 -21.71
C PRO A 417 -15.98 10.66 -21.36
N MET A 418 -15.60 10.69 -20.07
CA MET A 418 -14.27 10.32 -19.59
C MET A 418 -13.94 8.83 -19.86
N ASP A 419 -12.76 8.53 -20.41
CA ASP A 419 -12.19 7.17 -20.47
C ASP A 419 -10.77 7.18 -19.92
N ARG A 420 -10.65 7.04 -18.59
CA ARG A 420 -9.37 7.15 -17.91
C ARG A 420 -8.95 5.83 -17.28
N LEU A 421 -7.68 5.51 -17.41
CA LEU A 421 -7.04 4.37 -16.75
C LEU A 421 -6.05 4.86 -15.69
N ILE A 422 -6.25 4.42 -14.45
CA ILE A 422 -5.33 4.63 -13.34
C ILE A 422 -4.47 3.38 -13.17
N CYS A 423 -3.17 3.52 -13.43
CA CYS A 423 -2.19 2.47 -13.25
C CYS A 423 -1.37 2.74 -11.99
N GLY A 424 -1.03 1.71 -11.24
CA GLY A 424 -0.09 1.83 -10.13
C GLY A 424 -0.10 0.59 -9.26
N ASP A 425 0.94 0.35 -8.47
CA ASP A 425 1.04 -0.86 -7.66
C ASP A 425 -0.09 -1.01 -6.62
N VAL A 426 -0.23 -2.23 -6.09
CA VAL A 426 -1.12 -2.50 -4.95
C VAL A 426 -0.69 -1.63 -3.75
N GLY A 427 -1.65 -0.87 -3.20
CA GLY A 427 -1.42 0.04 -2.08
C GLY A 427 -1.04 1.47 -2.48
N PHE A 428 -0.98 1.81 -3.77
CA PHE A 428 -0.65 3.17 -4.23
C PHE A 428 -1.84 4.14 -4.21
N GLY A 429 -2.93 3.79 -3.53
CA GLY A 429 -4.10 4.67 -3.38
C GLY A 429 -5.00 4.78 -4.62
N LYS A 430 -4.95 3.83 -5.56
CA LYS A 430 -5.88 3.77 -6.72
C LYS A 430 -7.35 3.88 -6.28
N THR A 431 -7.69 3.17 -5.20
CA THR A 431 -9.05 3.16 -4.63
C THR A 431 -9.46 4.54 -4.12
N GLU A 432 -8.55 5.34 -3.55
CA GLU A 432 -8.87 6.69 -3.08
C GLU A 432 -9.18 7.63 -4.26
N VAL A 433 -8.41 7.55 -5.36
CA VAL A 433 -8.71 8.29 -6.60
C VAL A 433 -10.12 7.94 -7.11
N ALA A 434 -10.46 6.65 -7.10
CA ALA A 434 -11.76 6.16 -7.51
C ALA A 434 -12.90 6.61 -6.58
N MET A 435 -12.68 6.62 -5.27
CA MET A 435 -13.65 7.08 -4.29
C MET A 435 -13.95 8.57 -4.42
N ARG A 436 -12.94 9.41 -4.70
CA ARG A 436 -13.17 10.85 -4.94
C ARG A 436 -13.97 11.09 -6.22
N ALA A 437 -13.70 10.33 -7.27
CA ALA A 437 -14.50 10.36 -8.50
C ALA A 437 -15.95 9.91 -8.24
N ALA A 438 -16.13 8.82 -7.49
CA ALA A 438 -17.45 8.34 -7.10
C ALA A 438 -18.22 9.38 -6.28
N PHE A 439 -17.56 10.01 -5.31
CA PHE A 439 -18.15 11.06 -4.48
C PHE A 439 -18.63 12.24 -5.33
N LYS A 440 -17.83 12.69 -6.30
CA LYS A 440 -18.21 13.79 -7.20
C LYS A 440 -19.45 13.46 -8.01
N ALA A 441 -19.56 12.21 -8.49
CA ALA A 441 -20.68 11.75 -9.28
C ALA A 441 -21.99 11.69 -8.47
N ILE A 442 -21.96 11.11 -7.25
CA ILE A 442 -23.14 11.03 -6.38
C ILE A 442 -23.56 12.39 -5.83
N ASP A 443 -22.60 13.26 -5.52
CA ASP A 443 -22.88 14.64 -5.08
C ASP A 443 -23.53 15.47 -6.20
N SER A 444 -23.27 15.12 -7.46
CA SER A 444 -23.96 15.68 -8.63
C SER A 444 -25.30 15.00 -8.96
N GLY A 445 -25.77 14.06 -8.13
CA GLY A 445 -27.04 13.35 -8.31
C GLY A 445 -27.02 12.18 -9.30
N TYR A 446 -25.84 11.64 -9.63
CA TYR A 446 -25.70 10.47 -10.50
C TYR A 446 -25.32 9.21 -9.73
N GLN A 447 -25.79 8.05 -10.20
CA GLN A 447 -25.41 6.77 -9.63
C GLN A 447 -24.01 6.33 -10.08
N VAL A 448 -23.33 5.56 -9.24
CA VAL A 448 -22.01 4.99 -9.51
C VAL A 448 -22.06 3.47 -9.45
N ALA A 449 -21.45 2.81 -10.45
CA ALA A 449 -21.26 1.37 -10.44
C ALA A 449 -19.78 1.03 -10.30
N VAL A 450 -19.41 0.23 -9.29
CA VAL A 450 -18.06 -0.28 -9.07
C VAL A 450 -18.02 -1.77 -9.41
N LEU A 451 -17.45 -2.09 -10.56
CA LEU A 451 -17.35 -3.44 -11.10
C LEU A 451 -15.98 -4.06 -10.76
N VAL A 452 -16.02 -5.21 -10.06
CA VAL A 452 -14.83 -5.92 -9.61
C VAL A 452 -14.87 -7.41 -9.99
N PRO A 453 -13.72 -8.09 -10.16
CA PRO A 453 -13.70 -9.41 -10.78
C PRO A 453 -14.10 -10.55 -9.83
N THR A 454 -13.96 -10.37 -8.52
CA THR A 454 -14.24 -11.42 -7.53
C THR A 454 -15.18 -10.93 -6.44
N THR A 455 -15.94 -11.86 -5.86
CA THR A 455 -16.85 -11.58 -4.73
C THR A 455 -16.10 -11.03 -3.51
N VAL A 456 -14.87 -11.50 -3.28
CA VAL A 456 -14.00 -11.03 -2.19
C VAL A 456 -13.62 -9.56 -2.38
N LEU A 457 -13.19 -9.17 -3.59
CA LEU A 457 -12.92 -7.77 -3.90
C LEU A 457 -14.19 -6.92 -3.81
N ALA A 458 -15.36 -7.47 -4.14
CA ALA A 458 -16.63 -6.75 -4.01
C ALA A 458 -16.93 -6.44 -2.54
N GLU A 459 -16.70 -7.40 -1.64
CA GLU A 459 -16.88 -7.20 -0.20
C GLU A 459 -15.85 -6.20 0.36
N GLN A 460 -14.59 -6.31 -0.07
CA GLN A 460 -13.53 -5.40 0.36
C GLN A 460 -13.83 -3.95 -0.06
N HIS A 461 -14.14 -3.72 -1.34
CA HIS A 461 -14.51 -2.40 -1.83
C HIS A 461 -15.78 -1.91 -1.16
N TYR A 462 -16.81 -2.74 -1.01
CA TYR A 462 -18.04 -2.36 -0.30
C TYR A 462 -17.77 -1.86 1.12
N LYS A 463 -17.00 -2.61 1.93
CA LYS A 463 -16.60 -2.20 3.29
C LYS A 463 -15.83 -0.89 3.25
N THR A 464 -14.82 -0.77 2.39
CA THR A 464 -13.97 0.42 2.29
C THR A 464 -14.78 1.66 1.87
N PHE A 465 -15.66 1.55 0.88
CA PHE A 465 -16.54 2.64 0.43
C PHE A 465 -17.49 3.09 1.54
N ARG A 466 -18.14 2.13 2.23
CA ARG A 466 -19.02 2.45 3.36
C ARG A 466 -18.30 3.13 4.52
N GLU A 467 -17.13 2.65 4.90
CA GLU A 467 -16.35 3.26 5.99
C GLU A 467 -15.84 4.67 5.61
N ARG A 468 -15.36 4.83 4.37
CA ARG A 468 -14.80 6.09 3.87
C ARG A 468 -15.88 7.17 3.73
N MET A 469 -17.10 6.81 3.34
CA MET A 469 -18.22 7.74 3.12
C MET A 469 -19.24 7.77 4.28
N ALA A 470 -18.94 7.16 5.43
CA ALA A 470 -19.87 7.03 6.56
C ALA A 470 -20.40 8.36 7.14
N GLU A 471 -19.70 9.48 6.91
CA GLU A 471 -20.09 10.83 7.37
C GLU A 471 -21.12 11.52 6.47
N PHE A 472 -21.49 10.87 5.36
CA PHE A 472 -22.32 11.43 4.31
C PHE A 472 -23.57 10.56 4.12
N PRO A 473 -24.71 11.17 3.76
CA PRO A 473 -26.00 10.48 3.67
C PRO A 473 -26.16 9.74 2.33
N PHE A 474 -25.18 8.90 1.96
CA PHE A 474 -25.19 8.15 0.70
C PHE A 474 -25.48 6.66 0.92
N ASP A 475 -26.38 6.12 0.11
CA ASP A 475 -26.77 4.71 0.14
C ASP A 475 -25.81 3.87 -0.72
N ILE A 476 -24.95 3.11 -0.06
CA ILE A 476 -23.96 2.22 -0.68
C ILE A 476 -24.40 0.78 -0.46
N GLU A 477 -24.64 0.05 -1.56
CA GLU A 477 -25.09 -1.34 -1.56
C GLU A 477 -24.13 -2.27 -2.31
N LYS A 478 -24.23 -3.57 -2.03
CA LYS A 478 -23.45 -4.59 -2.73
C LYS A 478 -24.31 -5.51 -3.59
N LEU A 479 -23.78 -5.87 -4.76
CA LEU A 479 -24.39 -6.83 -5.68
C LEU A 479 -23.39 -7.96 -5.98
N SER A 480 -23.31 -8.91 -5.05
CA SER A 480 -22.36 -10.02 -5.08
C SER A 480 -23.02 -11.31 -4.61
N ARG A 481 -22.32 -12.44 -4.76
CA ARG A 481 -22.78 -13.76 -4.27
C ARG A 481 -23.00 -13.82 -2.76
N PHE A 482 -22.40 -12.90 -1.99
CA PHE A 482 -22.57 -12.83 -0.54
C PHE A 482 -23.87 -12.14 -0.11
N ALA A 483 -24.56 -11.45 -1.02
CA ALA A 483 -25.89 -10.94 -0.75
C ALA A 483 -26.93 -12.07 -0.95
N THR A 484 -27.85 -12.23 -0.01
CA THR A 484 -28.96 -13.16 -0.13
C THR A 484 -29.85 -12.82 -1.34
N ALA A 485 -30.61 -13.77 -1.85
CA ALA A 485 -31.52 -13.53 -2.98
C ALA A 485 -32.55 -12.42 -2.68
N SER A 486 -32.97 -12.26 -1.43
CA SER A 486 -33.84 -11.16 -1.01
C SER A 486 -33.13 -9.82 -1.09
N GLN A 487 -31.92 -9.71 -0.52
CA GLN A 487 -31.11 -8.50 -0.57
C GLN A 487 -30.79 -8.10 -2.00
N GLN A 488 -30.36 -9.04 -2.86
CA GLN A 488 -30.09 -8.74 -4.26
C GLN A 488 -31.31 -8.16 -4.97
N ARG A 489 -32.51 -8.70 -4.73
CA ARG A 489 -33.76 -8.18 -5.33
C ARG A 489 -34.08 -6.77 -4.82
N GLU A 490 -33.84 -6.50 -3.55
CA GLU A 490 -34.03 -5.18 -2.95
C GLU A 490 -33.03 -4.16 -3.50
N THR A 491 -31.74 -4.51 -3.57
CA THR A 491 -30.70 -3.69 -4.19
C THR A 491 -31.02 -3.38 -5.64
N VAL A 492 -31.45 -4.38 -6.43
CA VAL A 492 -31.85 -4.18 -7.84
C VAL A 492 -33.03 -3.20 -7.95
N LYS A 493 -34.04 -3.31 -7.07
CA LYS A 493 -35.16 -2.36 -7.01
C LYS A 493 -34.68 -0.95 -6.64
N GLY A 494 -33.81 -0.85 -5.64
CA GLY A 494 -33.24 0.42 -5.19
C GLY A 494 -32.37 1.11 -6.25
N ILE A 495 -31.62 0.34 -7.05
CA ILE A 495 -30.86 0.85 -8.20
C ILE A 495 -31.81 1.42 -9.25
N ALA A 496 -32.89 0.70 -9.57
CA ALA A 496 -33.86 1.14 -10.58
C ALA A 496 -34.71 2.35 -10.13
N SER A 497 -34.94 2.50 -8.83
CA SER A 497 -35.67 3.65 -8.27
C SER A 497 -34.80 4.87 -7.98
N GLY A 498 -33.46 4.74 -8.10
CA GLY A 498 -32.52 5.81 -7.73
C GLY A 498 -32.27 5.96 -6.22
N ARG A 499 -32.70 4.99 -5.39
CA ARG A 499 -32.39 4.99 -3.94
C ARG A 499 -30.91 4.69 -3.68
N VAL A 500 -30.33 3.78 -4.46
CA VAL A 500 -28.94 3.34 -4.28
C VAL A 500 -28.02 4.27 -5.06
N ASP A 501 -27.15 5.00 -4.38
CA ASP A 501 -26.20 5.93 -4.98
C ASP A 501 -24.98 5.19 -5.56
N ILE A 502 -24.41 4.25 -4.79
CA ILE A 502 -23.28 3.43 -5.23
C ILE A 502 -23.64 1.96 -5.12
N VAL A 503 -23.40 1.21 -6.21
CA VAL A 503 -23.41 -0.26 -6.18
C VAL A 503 -22.01 -0.81 -6.40
N VAL A 504 -21.53 -1.62 -5.45
CA VAL A 504 -20.28 -2.37 -5.59
C VAL A 504 -20.60 -3.83 -5.89
N GLY A 505 -20.07 -4.40 -6.98
CA GLY A 505 -20.51 -5.72 -7.39
C GLY A 505 -19.65 -6.39 -8.43
N THR A 506 -19.98 -7.65 -8.67
CA THR A 506 -19.29 -8.50 -9.64
C THR A 506 -19.98 -8.41 -11.01
N HIS A 507 -19.76 -9.41 -11.87
CA HIS A 507 -20.42 -9.55 -13.17
C HIS A 507 -21.95 -9.39 -13.16
N ARG A 508 -22.62 -9.54 -12.01
CA ARG A 508 -24.06 -9.29 -11.83
C ARG A 508 -24.47 -7.86 -12.20
N ILE A 509 -23.57 -6.87 -12.05
CA ILE A 509 -23.81 -5.48 -12.48
C ILE A 509 -24.00 -5.40 -14.00
N ALA A 510 -23.32 -6.25 -14.76
CA ALA A 510 -23.39 -6.28 -16.23
C ALA A 510 -24.52 -7.18 -16.77
N SER A 511 -25.45 -7.63 -15.92
CA SER A 511 -26.60 -8.45 -16.34
C SER A 511 -27.68 -7.60 -17.02
N LYS A 512 -28.36 -8.18 -18.01
CA LYS A 512 -29.35 -7.47 -18.86
C LYS A 512 -30.60 -6.97 -18.11
N ASP A 513 -30.91 -7.57 -16.98
CA ASP A 513 -32.06 -7.25 -16.14
C ASP A 513 -31.81 -6.05 -15.21
N LEU A 514 -30.56 -5.61 -15.06
CA LEU A 514 -30.22 -4.44 -14.26
C LEU A 514 -30.39 -3.16 -15.10
N LYS A 515 -31.25 -2.25 -14.64
CA LYS A 515 -31.44 -0.92 -15.22
C LYS A 515 -31.16 0.12 -14.15
N PHE A 516 -30.20 0.99 -14.42
CA PHE A 516 -29.91 2.15 -13.58
C PHE A 516 -30.94 3.24 -13.81
N TYR A 517 -31.25 3.99 -12.76
CA TYR A 517 -32.08 5.19 -12.86
C TYR A 517 -31.32 6.29 -13.61
N ASN A 518 -30.08 6.58 -13.19
CA ASN A 518 -29.24 7.60 -13.81
C ASN A 518 -27.75 7.32 -13.56
N LEU A 519 -27.18 6.33 -14.26
CA LEU A 519 -25.76 5.96 -14.12
C LEU A 519 -24.86 7.05 -14.72
N GLY A 520 -24.01 7.66 -13.89
CA GLY A 520 -23.06 8.70 -14.33
C GLY A 520 -21.62 8.23 -14.43
N LEU A 521 -21.20 7.30 -13.56
CA LEU A 521 -19.80 6.83 -13.50
C LEU A 521 -19.74 5.31 -13.35
N LEU A 522 -18.90 4.69 -14.17
CA LEU A 522 -18.55 3.28 -14.08
C LEU A 522 -17.07 3.13 -13.70
N ILE A 523 -16.82 2.54 -12.54
CA ILE A 523 -15.47 2.22 -12.06
C ILE A 523 -15.23 0.73 -12.30
N ILE A 524 -14.12 0.38 -12.94
CA ILE A 524 -13.75 -1.01 -13.25
C ILE A 524 -12.41 -1.31 -12.62
N ASP A 525 -12.35 -2.26 -11.70
CA ASP A 525 -11.08 -2.71 -11.09
C ASP A 525 -10.59 -4.00 -11.75
N GLU A 526 -9.29 -4.05 -12.07
CA GLU A 526 -8.60 -5.19 -12.69
C GLU A 526 -9.32 -5.75 -13.93
N GLU A 527 -9.58 -4.88 -14.92
CA GLU A 527 -10.30 -5.18 -16.16
C GLU A 527 -9.82 -6.47 -16.87
N GLN A 528 -8.53 -6.79 -16.78
CA GLN A 528 -7.93 -7.97 -17.41
C GLN A 528 -8.47 -9.30 -16.87
N ARG A 529 -9.11 -9.32 -15.70
CA ARG A 529 -9.66 -10.54 -15.07
C ARG A 529 -11.09 -10.87 -15.55
N PHE A 530 -11.77 -9.98 -16.27
CA PHE A 530 -13.10 -10.24 -16.81
C PHE A 530 -13.08 -11.03 -18.12
N GLY A 531 -14.06 -11.92 -18.28
CA GLY A 531 -14.30 -12.66 -19.52
C GLY A 531 -14.79 -11.78 -20.67
N VAL A 532 -14.70 -12.32 -21.89
CA VAL A 532 -15.02 -11.61 -23.14
C VAL A 532 -16.46 -11.11 -23.17
N GLU A 533 -17.43 -11.90 -22.69
CA GLU A 533 -18.85 -11.53 -22.71
C GLU A 533 -19.14 -10.26 -21.89
N ILE A 534 -18.51 -10.13 -20.71
CA ILE A 534 -18.66 -8.94 -19.87
C ILE A 534 -18.07 -7.73 -20.59
N LYS A 535 -16.88 -7.88 -21.16
CA LYS A 535 -16.20 -6.79 -21.88
C LYS A 535 -17.03 -6.25 -23.05
N GLU A 536 -17.64 -7.13 -23.84
CA GLU A 536 -18.56 -6.71 -24.91
C GLU A 536 -19.76 -5.92 -24.37
N ARG A 537 -20.34 -6.33 -23.25
CA ARG A 537 -21.45 -5.58 -22.63
C ARG A 537 -21.00 -4.22 -22.10
N LEU A 538 -19.78 -4.14 -21.55
CA LEU A 538 -19.21 -2.89 -21.08
C LEU A 538 -18.94 -1.90 -22.21
N LYS A 539 -18.67 -2.36 -23.45
CA LYS A 539 -18.50 -1.46 -24.61
C LYS A 539 -19.71 -0.57 -24.84
N HIS A 540 -20.93 -1.10 -24.68
CA HIS A 540 -22.15 -0.32 -24.82
C HIS A 540 -22.37 0.70 -23.69
N LEU A 541 -21.96 0.39 -22.46
CA LEU A 541 -22.03 1.34 -21.35
C LEU A 541 -20.96 2.43 -21.48
N ARG A 542 -19.79 2.08 -22.00
CA ARG A 542 -18.66 3.00 -22.22
C ARG A 542 -18.94 4.12 -23.21
N SER A 543 -19.93 4.00 -24.09
CA SER A 543 -20.16 5.03 -25.10
C SER A 543 -20.66 6.35 -24.52
N ASN A 544 -21.44 6.30 -23.43
CA ASN A 544 -22.18 7.47 -22.92
C ASN A 544 -21.87 7.81 -21.45
N VAL A 545 -21.23 6.89 -20.73
CA VAL A 545 -20.97 7.01 -19.30
C VAL A 545 -19.47 7.23 -19.07
N ASP A 546 -19.14 8.04 -18.08
CA ASP A 546 -17.76 8.21 -17.65
C ASP A 546 -17.22 6.89 -17.10
N VAL A 547 -16.03 6.50 -17.54
CA VAL A 547 -15.40 5.23 -17.18
C VAL A 547 -14.02 5.46 -16.59
N LEU A 548 -13.85 4.97 -15.37
CA LEU A 548 -12.59 4.97 -14.65
C LEU A 548 -12.12 3.53 -14.46
N THR A 549 -11.03 3.15 -15.11
CA THR A 549 -10.45 1.81 -14.95
C THR A 549 -9.26 1.86 -14.00
N LEU A 550 -9.15 0.88 -13.10
CA LEU A 550 -8.05 0.73 -12.16
C LEU A 550 -7.28 -0.55 -12.52
N SER A 551 -5.94 -0.48 -12.51
CA SER A 551 -5.10 -1.66 -12.71
C SER A 551 -3.86 -1.61 -11.84
N ALA A 552 -3.55 -2.75 -11.20
CA ALA A 552 -2.28 -2.90 -10.49
C ALA A 552 -1.06 -3.01 -11.42
N THR A 553 -1.24 -3.47 -12.66
CA THR A 553 -0.12 -3.68 -13.57
C THR A 553 0.23 -2.39 -14.30
N PRO A 554 1.45 -1.84 -14.13
CA PRO A 554 1.87 -0.65 -14.84
C PRO A 554 1.93 -0.91 -16.35
N ILE A 555 1.48 0.07 -17.13
CA ILE A 555 1.57 0.02 -18.58
C ILE A 555 2.96 0.50 -19.02
N PRO A 556 3.64 -0.22 -19.95
CA PRO A 556 4.90 0.25 -20.51
C PRO A 556 4.78 1.66 -21.07
N ARG A 557 5.75 2.54 -20.79
CA ARG A 557 5.74 3.95 -21.20
C ARG A 557 5.57 4.16 -22.71
N THR A 558 6.12 3.25 -23.51
CA THR A 558 5.94 3.25 -24.97
C THR A 558 4.48 3.03 -25.36
N LEU A 559 3.79 2.08 -24.72
CA LEU A 559 2.36 1.85 -24.93
C LEU A 559 1.54 3.05 -24.43
N HIS A 560 1.89 3.62 -23.28
CA HIS A 560 1.29 4.86 -22.79
C HIS A 560 1.34 5.96 -23.86
N MET A 561 2.53 6.31 -24.36
CA MET A 561 2.70 7.33 -25.40
C MET A 561 1.91 7.04 -26.68
N SER A 562 1.73 5.76 -27.02
CA SER A 562 1.01 5.33 -28.23
C SER A 562 -0.51 5.41 -28.05
N LEU A 563 -0.98 5.30 -26.80
CA LEU A 563 -2.38 5.43 -26.42
C LEU A 563 -2.79 6.86 -26.06
N VAL A 564 -1.84 7.80 -25.91
CA VAL A 564 -2.13 9.23 -25.65
C VAL A 564 -3.06 9.76 -26.74
N GLY A 565 -4.21 10.30 -26.31
CA GLY A 565 -5.26 10.81 -27.20
C GLY A 565 -6.33 9.77 -27.59
N VAL A 566 -6.07 8.48 -27.39
CA VAL A 566 -7.02 7.36 -27.56
C VAL A 566 -7.57 6.87 -26.21
N ARG A 567 -6.75 6.87 -25.16
CA ARG A 567 -7.17 6.62 -23.79
C ARG A 567 -6.35 7.50 -22.85
N ASP A 568 -7.02 8.17 -21.93
CA ASP A 568 -6.32 8.98 -20.94
C ASP A 568 -5.76 8.06 -19.84
N ILE A 569 -4.51 8.25 -19.46
CA ILE A 569 -3.83 7.39 -18.49
C ILE A 569 -3.20 8.26 -17.40
N SER A 570 -3.34 7.84 -16.15
CA SER A 570 -2.61 8.41 -15.01
C SER A 570 -1.82 7.30 -14.32
N ASN A 571 -0.51 7.48 -14.20
CA ASN A 571 0.36 6.55 -13.49
C ASN A 571 0.60 7.05 -12.06
N LEU A 572 0.39 6.17 -11.10
CA LEU A 572 0.80 6.33 -9.71
C LEU A 572 2.10 5.54 -9.56
N GLU A 573 3.24 6.23 -9.46
CA GLU A 573 4.56 5.60 -9.36
C GLU A 573 5.16 5.75 -7.97
N THR A 574 4.72 6.76 -7.22
CA THR A 574 5.22 7.11 -5.90
C THR A 574 4.45 6.36 -4.81
N PRO A 575 5.10 5.44 -4.05
CA PRO A 575 4.47 4.77 -2.94
C PRO A 575 4.15 5.78 -1.82
N PRO A 576 3.05 5.58 -1.07
CA PRO A 576 2.80 6.35 0.15
C PRO A 576 3.90 6.14 1.20
N GLU A 577 4.14 7.15 2.05
CA GLU A 577 5.24 7.17 3.03
C GLU A 577 5.22 6.02 4.06
N ASP A 578 4.05 5.44 4.34
CA ASP A 578 3.90 4.33 5.30
C ASP A 578 4.16 2.93 4.69
N ARG A 579 4.46 2.83 3.39
CA ARG A 579 4.71 1.54 2.73
C ARG A 579 6.14 1.08 2.98
N LEU A 580 6.29 -0.03 3.72
CA LEU A 580 7.56 -0.74 3.85
C LEU A 580 7.78 -1.68 2.66
N SER A 581 9.01 -1.74 2.15
CA SER A 581 9.44 -2.81 1.24
C SER A 581 9.31 -4.18 1.92
N VAL A 582 8.72 -5.15 1.25
CA VAL A 582 8.64 -6.53 1.74
C VAL A 582 10.04 -7.15 1.77
N GLU A 583 10.56 -7.47 2.95
CA GLU A 583 11.83 -8.18 3.09
C GLU A 583 11.68 -9.62 2.59
N THR A 584 12.32 -9.93 1.47
CA THR A 584 12.23 -11.26 0.84
C THR A 584 13.48 -12.07 1.19
N ARG A 585 13.29 -13.26 1.79
CA ARG A 585 14.37 -14.19 2.12
C ARG A 585 14.18 -15.49 1.35
N THR A 586 15.25 -15.95 0.70
CA THR A 586 15.29 -17.27 0.08
C THR A 586 16.01 -18.25 1.00
N ILE A 587 15.27 -19.19 1.55
CA ILE A 587 15.77 -20.19 2.49
C ILE A 587 15.29 -21.59 2.08
N ARG A 588 15.97 -22.63 2.58
CA ARG A 588 15.43 -24.00 2.51
C ARG A 588 14.28 -24.14 3.48
N PHE A 589 13.37 -25.09 3.22
CA PHE A 589 12.26 -25.38 4.12
C PHE A 589 12.81 -25.80 5.49
N ASP A 590 12.56 -24.98 6.50
CA ASP A 590 13.02 -25.18 7.87
C ASP A 590 11.85 -24.93 8.82
N GLU A 591 11.50 -25.95 9.61
CA GLU A 591 10.33 -25.92 10.51
C GLU A 591 10.49 -24.86 11.61
N ASN A 592 11.71 -24.64 12.12
CA ASN A 592 11.97 -23.64 13.14
C ASN A 592 11.83 -22.23 12.59
N VAL A 593 12.31 -21.99 11.36
CA VAL A 593 12.16 -20.68 10.72
C VAL A 593 10.70 -20.37 10.43
N ILE A 594 9.93 -21.34 9.93
CA ILE A 594 8.49 -21.19 9.70
C ILE A 594 7.79 -20.89 11.03
N ARG A 595 8.06 -21.67 12.09
CA ARG A 595 7.47 -21.44 13.42
C ARG A 595 7.76 -20.02 13.92
N ASN A 596 9.02 -19.59 13.87
CA ASN A 596 9.42 -18.27 14.33
C ASN A 596 8.78 -17.14 13.51
N ALA A 597 8.65 -17.32 12.19
CA ALA A 597 7.98 -16.35 11.32
C ALA A 597 6.49 -16.23 11.65
N VAL A 598 5.79 -17.36 11.84
CA VAL A 598 4.37 -17.37 12.23
C VAL A 598 4.17 -16.76 13.61
N LEU A 599 4.94 -17.17 14.62
CA LEU A 599 4.83 -16.60 15.98
C LEU A 599 5.11 -15.09 16.01
N ARG A 600 6.06 -14.62 15.20
CA ARG A 600 6.35 -13.19 15.05
C ARG A 600 5.16 -12.43 14.47
N GLU A 601 4.43 -13.03 13.53
CA GLU A 601 3.23 -12.45 12.93
C GLU A 601 2.06 -12.43 13.92
N LEU A 602 1.84 -13.52 14.66
CA LEU A 602 0.81 -13.61 15.69
C LEU A 602 1.03 -12.61 16.83
N ASN A 603 2.28 -12.44 17.28
CA ASN A 603 2.63 -11.47 18.34
C ASN A 603 2.30 -10.02 17.96
N ARG A 604 2.18 -9.71 16.65
CA ARG A 604 1.76 -8.38 16.17
C ARG A 604 0.28 -8.31 15.76
N GLY A 605 -0.49 -9.37 16.01
CA GLY A 605 -1.89 -9.49 15.62
C GLY A 605 -2.10 -9.58 14.10
N GLY A 606 -1.10 -10.04 13.35
CA GLY A 606 -1.16 -10.18 11.90
C GLY A 606 -1.63 -11.57 11.46
N GLN A 607 -1.82 -11.72 10.15
CA GLN A 607 -2.23 -12.98 9.51
C GLN A 607 -1.18 -13.43 8.50
N ILE A 608 -1.12 -14.73 8.24
CA ILE A 608 -0.09 -15.37 7.41
C ILE A 608 -0.73 -15.95 6.16
N TYR A 609 -0.16 -15.63 5.00
CA TYR A 609 -0.41 -16.38 3.76
C TYR A 609 0.66 -17.46 3.60
N PHE A 610 0.24 -18.72 3.50
CA PHE A 610 1.12 -19.83 3.19
C PHE A 610 0.74 -20.39 1.81
N VAL A 611 1.64 -20.29 0.83
CA VAL A 611 1.33 -20.68 -0.56
C VAL A 611 1.87 -22.07 -0.86
N HIS A 612 0.99 -22.97 -1.28
CA HIS A 612 1.33 -24.32 -1.73
C HIS A 612 0.61 -24.61 -3.05
N ASN A 613 1.36 -24.75 -4.14
CA ASN A 613 0.81 -24.75 -5.51
C ASN A 613 0.21 -26.11 -5.95
N ARG A 614 -0.03 -27.05 -5.04
CA ARG A 614 -0.56 -28.39 -5.35
C ARG A 614 -1.72 -28.72 -4.42
N VAL A 615 -2.88 -29.06 -5.00
CA VAL A 615 -4.08 -29.39 -4.21
C VAL A 615 -3.97 -30.78 -3.59
N ASN A 616 -3.36 -31.74 -4.29
CA ASN A 616 -3.37 -33.15 -3.89
C ASN A 616 -2.77 -33.42 -2.50
N ASP A 617 -1.74 -32.66 -2.12
CA ASP A 617 -0.99 -32.79 -0.86
C ASP A 617 -1.22 -31.59 0.08
N ILE A 618 -2.20 -30.73 -0.19
CA ILE A 618 -2.45 -29.52 0.61
C ILE A 618 -2.86 -29.86 2.06
N GLU A 619 -3.63 -30.93 2.24
CA GLU A 619 -4.04 -31.41 3.57
C GLU A 619 -2.86 -31.95 4.39
N GLU A 620 -1.89 -32.59 3.74
CA GLU A 620 -0.66 -33.04 4.40
C GLU A 620 0.18 -31.85 4.87
N VAL A 621 0.28 -30.80 4.04
CA VAL A 621 0.95 -29.55 4.40
C VAL A 621 0.21 -28.86 5.55
N ALA A 622 -1.13 -28.83 5.54
CA ALA A 622 -1.94 -28.28 6.63
C ALA A 622 -1.68 -29.00 7.96
N ALA A 623 -1.65 -30.34 7.95
CA ALA A 623 -1.34 -31.15 9.12
C ALA A 623 0.09 -30.87 9.63
N LYS A 624 1.05 -30.74 8.70
CA LYS A 624 2.44 -30.39 9.03
C LYS A 624 2.53 -29.00 9.68
N LEU A 625 1.83 -28.00 9.15
CA LEU A 625 1.80 -26.65 9.71
C LEU A 625 1.17 -26.62 11.10
N LYS A 626 0.05 -27.33 11.31
CA LYS A 626 -0.58 -27.48 12.64
C LYS A 626 0.36 -28.12 13.66
N ARG A 627 1.23 -29.05 13.22
CA ARG A 627 2.28 -29.64 14.09
C ARG A 627 3.37 -28.63 14.45
N ILE A 628 3.77 -27.80 13.49
CA ILE A 628 4.84 -26.79 13.67
C ILE A 628 4.36 -25.65 14.56
N VAL A 629 3.10 -25.21 14.40
CA VAL A 629 2.51 -24.07 15.12
C VAL A 629 1.10 -24.44 15.63
N PRO A 630 0.99 -25.21 16.73
CA PRO A 630 -0.31 -25.59 17.29
C PRO A 630 -1.10 -24.42 17.85
N GLU A 631 -0.44 -23.28 18.10
CA GLU A 631 -1.06 -22.06 18.63
C GLU A 631 -1.84 -21.27 17.57
N ALA A 632 -1.63 -21.56 16.28
CA ALA A 632 -2.22 -20.81 15.17
C ALA A 632 -3.45 -21.53 14.58
N SER A 633 -4.52 -20.78 14.32
CA SER A 633 -5.68 -21.25 13.59
C SER A 633 -5.41 -21.24 12.07
N LEU A 634 -5.71 -22.35 11.38
CA LEU A 634 -5.40 -22.56 9.97
C LEU A 634 -6.64 -22.93 9.17
N VAL A 635 -6.79 -22.32 8.00
CA VAL A 635 -7.83 -22.63 7.00
C VAL A 635 -7.20 -22.86 5.62
N ILE A 636 -7.80 -23.76 4.83
CA ILE A 636 -7.36 -24.09 3.48
C ILE A 636 -8.27 -23.41 2.45
N GLY A 637 -7.67 -22.77 1.45
CA GLY A 637 -8.40 -22.16 0.33
C GLY A 637 -7.79 -22.55 -1.03
N HIS A 638 -8.53 -23.27 -1.88
CA HIS A 638 -8.08 -23.60 -3.23
C HIS A 638 -9.20 -23.58 -4.28
N GLY A 639 -8.83 -23.45 -5.55
CA GLY A 639 -9.80 -23.30 -6.66
C GLY A 639 -10.68 -24.53 -6.96
N GLN A 640 -10.32 -25.72 -6.45
CA GLN A 640 -11.14 -26.94 -6.61
C GLN A 640 -12.25 -27.09 -5.54
N MET A 641 -12.38 -26.15 -4.61
CA MET A 641 -13.43 -26.20 -3.59
C MET A 641 -14.81 -26.07 -4.24
N ALA A 642 -15.84 -26.56 -3.55
CA ALA A 642 -17.21 -26.42 -4.04
C ALA A 642 -17.60 -24.93 -4.11
N GLU A 643 -18.52 -24.61 -5.02
CA GLU A 643 -18.93 -23.23 -5.29
C GLU A 643 -19.37 -22.49 -4.01
N GLY A 644 -18.79 -21.32 -3.74
CA GLY A 644 -19.07 -20.53 -2.53
C GLY A 644 -18.18 -20.86 -1.32
N GLN A 645 -17.53 -22.02 -1.27
CA GLN A 645 -16.69 -22.41 -0.12
C GLN A 645 -15.40 -21.58 -0.06
N LEU A 646 -14.71 -21.43 -1.19
CA LEU A 646 -13.48 -20.61 -1.24
C LEU A 646 -13.79 -19.17 -0.85
N GLU A 647 -14.89 -18.63 -1.35
CA GLU A 647 -15.32 -17.29 -1.03
C GLU A 647 -15.63 -17.11 0.47
N GLN A 648 -16.27 -18.10 1.11
CA GLN A 648 -16.51 -18.07 2.56
C GLN A 648 -15.21 -18.16 3.37
N VAL A 649 -14.27 -19.03 2.98
CA VAL A 649 -12.95 -19.13 3.62
C VAL A 649 -12.22 -17.79 3.57
N MET A 650 -12.28 -17.09 2.44
CA MET A 650 -11.67 -15.78 2.30
C MET A 650 -12.33 -14.72 3.18
N ILE A 651 -13.65 -14.74 3.38
CA ILE A 651 -14.33 -13.85 4.34
C ILE A 651 -13.87 -14.15 5.75
N ASP A 652 -13.93 -15.42 6.17
CA ASP A 652 -13.58 -15.80 7.53
C ASP A 652 -12.13 -15.44 7.83
N PHE A 653 -11.25 -15.53 6.83
CA PHE A 653 -9.89 -15.03 6.92
C PHE A 653 -9.86 -13.50 7.04
N ILE A 654 -10.54 -12.73 6.19
CA ILE A 654 -10.60 -11.24 6.30
C ILE A 654 -11.16 -10.78 7.65
N ASP A 655 -12.13 -11.49 8.21
CA ASP A 655 -12.74 -11.19 9.50
C ASP A 655 -11.90 -11.69 10.70
N HIS A 656 -10.63 -12.05 10.49
CA HIS A 656 -9.69 -12.52 11.51
C HIS A 656 -10.14 -13.75 12.30
N LYS A 657 -10.98 -14.63 11.73
CA LYS A 657 -11.34 -15.91 12.36
C LYS A 657 -10.24 -16.96 12.28
N TYR A 658 -9.32 -16.79 11.32
CA TYR A 658 -8.18 -17.67 11.11
C TYR A 658 -6.89 -16.87 10.98
N ASP A 659 -5.79 -17.42 11.51
CA ASP A 659 -4.47 -16.78 11.49
C ASP A 659 -3.69 -17.10 10.21
N ILE A 660 -3.81 -18.33 9.70
CA ILE A 660 -3.07 -18.83 8.54
C ILE A 660 -4.04 -19.23 7.42
N LEU A 661 -3.87 -18.63 6.24
CA LEU A 661 -4.49 -19.09 5.01
C LEU A 661 -3.49 -19.94 4.22
N LEU A 662 -3.72 -21.25 4.18
CA LEU A 662 -3.00 -22.16 3.29
C LEU A 662 -3.70 -22.17 1.92
N ALA A 663 -3.07 -21.57 0.91
CA ALA A 663 -3.71 -21.34 -0.38
C ALA A 663 -2.88 -21.80 -1.58
N THR A 664 -3.58 -22.10 -2.67
CA THR A 664 -3.00 -22.20 -4.02
C THR A 664 -3.02 -20.82 -4.69
N THR A 665 -2.08 -20.56 -5.60
CA THR A 665 -2.09 -19.35 -6.47
C THR A 665 -3.29 -19.23 -7.38
#